data_AF-F9WLU7-F1
#
_entry.id   AF-F9WLU7-F1
#
_cell.length_a   1.000
_cell.length_b   1.000
_cell.length_c   1.000
_cell.angle_alpha   90.00
_cell.angle_beta   90.00
_cell.angle_gamma   90.00
#
_symmetry.space_group_name_H-M   'P 1'
#
loop_
_entity.id
_entity.type
_entity.pdbx_description
1 polymer ?
#
loop_
_entity_poly.entity_id
_entity_poly.type
_entity_poly.pdbx_seq_one_letter_code
_entity_poly.pdbx_strand_id
1 'polypeptide(L)'
;MVSKGFCILLLFSVVYCDALHKPKTCWPYDSPTKNQKCAAQDVIWGWMNILNKPALMAEEVMKNVSEVMHKTRGLRKKAEVAISEYERVLASLISAGNEDAEIVNNAIENVRESIARANEVELVAENAAKEASGSLYSTTTCFHDIVRAAHMLWDINVNVRPYYTSVKAALVQHRSACEREYNSPKVLEDNKESIDGMNLTEWKIKTLQVLQKTYKDINSSKCKYHWTLWSGEKALNVENAVKDRVNRLGIAVHNFKLYFTAVNDAEKKLDDASRKVEGANNSLLAFVNGKVYCEVVDQFSKSDGRLKPVERTLTAAKQNAASVVTDSERVLGNVKVAYKLVSDVVMWLKGDGLTFTLKWLGTHNIDNATRSVGAVSESMSKFVRDASEASTAVNTTEQEVDARRQLLMRAKKLLANMSATAWKKDGKATFEACNSSVSEILKNKSPEVIRRIARLNKTLLAELNASLHKIDGEADALVRDLSAVNSKVEEASSSAREASQLAKLTSENVKETIVKVLSGVVANLCAALGELRALHDESEIFNAHAVHAEANISEWLVRVDAARESDALVDLSGSVEDAFATAGKRLQVLKRVLHRADEQRDKVVGELTDSAVVAGHSSGDSLVNKTLRDVLVNITSTVSATFSRDVCSASLMPESLKLLSNMTDRPAVMSSLHVVAQLNRLANSMEGQVLRARRLIQVAADSSAQVDAALEEAVRMARERSGKPQCPALYQQLLGALGLHW
;
A
#
# COMPACT_ATOMS: atom_id res chain seq x y z
N MET A 1 110.69 -122.09 47.49
CA MET A 1 111.46 -120.91 47.94
C MET A 1 110.95 -119.69 47.17
N VAL A 2 110.44 -118.68 47.90
CA VAL A 2 110.58 -117.21 47.68
C VAL A 2 110.45 -116.72 46.21
N SER A 3 109.50 -115.89 45.77
CA SER A 3 109.08 -114.58 46.31
C SER A 3 107.89 -114.02 45.52
N LYS A 4 107.02 -113.35 46.28
CA LYS A 4 106.08 -112.24 45.98
C LYS A 4 106.50 -111.27 44.86
N GLY A 5 105.52 -110.67 44.16
CA GLY A 5 105.62 -109.29 43.68
C GLY A 5 104.71 -108.85 42.52
N PHE A 6 103.56 -108.24 42.85
CA PHE A 6 102.90 -107.13 42.13
C PHE A 6 102.65 -107.20 40.60
N CYS A 7 101.39 -107.50 40.23
CA CYS A 7 100.61 -106.73 39.24
C CYS A 7 99.11 -107.11 39.32
N ILE A 8 98.54 -106.88 40.49
CA ILE A 8 97.10 -106.70 40.72
C ILE A 8 96.93 -105.19 40.89
N LEU A 9 96.26 -104.53 39.94
CA LEU A 9 95.53 -103.25 40.05
C LEU A 9 95.47 -102.61 38.65
N LEU A 10 94.36 -102.85 37.94
CA LEU A 10 93.70 -101.96 36.96
C LEU A 10 92.89 -102.80 35.96
N LEU A 11 91.81 -103.45 36.40
CA LEU A 11 90.61 -103.77 35.58
C LEU A 11 89.54 -104.53 36.41
N PHE A 12 89.39 -104.16 37.69
CA PHE A 12 88.23 -104.53 38.52
C PHE A 12 87.60 -103.26 39.08
N SER A 13 86.83 -102.58 38.24
CA SER A 13 85.85 -101.57 38.63
C SER A 13 85.00 -101.25 37.42
N VAL A 14 83.97 -102.07 37.17
CA VAL A 14 82.56 -101.68 36.89
C VAL A 14 81.78 -103.00 36.70
N VAL A 15 81.50 -103.67 37.80
CA VAL A 15 80.28 -104.47 37.96
C VAL A 15 79.61 -103.87 39.18
N TYR A 16 78.57 -103.07 38.98
CA TYR A 16 77.37 -102.96 39.82
C TYR A 16 76.43 -101.91 39.21
N CYS A 17 75.15 -102.24 39.13
CA CYS A 17 74.01 -101.49 38.55
C CYS A 17 73.64 -101.83 37.09
N ASP A 18 73.25 -103.08 36.86
CA ASP A 18 72.11 -103.37 35.99
C ASP A 18 71.24 -104.44 36.67
N ALA A 19 70.64 -104.03 37.78
CA ALA A 19 69.57 -104.77 38.45
C ALA A 19 68.25 -104.03 38.25
N LEU A 20 67.28 -104.74 37.68
CA LEU A 20 65.83 -104.50 37.73
C LEU A 20 65.23 -103.38 36.86
N HIS A 21 64.97 -103.70 35.59
CA HIS A 21 63.73 -103.29 34.93
C HIS A 21 63.14 -104.50 34.17
N LYS A 22 62.38 -105.35 34.88
CA LYS A 22 61.38 -106.20 34.22
C LYS A 22 60.34 -105.29 33.57
N PRO A 23 59.95 -105.48 32.29
CA PRO A 23 58.78 -104.80 31.78
C PRO A 23 57.60 -105.21 32.64
N LYS A 24 56.96 -104.24 33.32
CA LYS A 24 55.71 -104.48 34.04
C LYS A 24 54.69 -104.99 33.02
N THR A 25 54.34 -106.28 33.10
CA THR A 25 53.20 -106.84 32.39
C THR A 25 51.95 -106.30 33.08
N CYS A 26 51.29 -105.34 32.43
CA CYS A 26 50.08 -104.72 32.93
C CYS A 26 48.87 -105.57 32.51
N TRP A 27 48.16 -106.12 33.49
CA TRP A 27 47.06 -107.06 33.25
C TRP A 27 45.77 -106.29 32.92
N PRO A 28 45.07 -106.63 31.83
CA PRO A 28 43.91 -105.88 31.34
C PRO A 28 42.60 -106.11 32.10
N TYR A 29 42.58 -106.93 33.16
CA TYR A 29 41.34 -107.35 33.84
C TYR A 29 41.21 -106.91 35.30
N ASP A 30 42.14 -106.10 35.80
CA ASP A 30 42.07 -105.57 37.17
C ASP A 30 41.15 -104.34 37.25
N SER A 31 40.44 -104.21 38.38
CA SER A 31 39.68 -103.01 38.71
C SER A 31 40.56 -101.76 38.59
N PRO A 32 40.10 -100.69 37.91
CA PRO A 32 40.92 -99.51 37.64
C PRO A 32 41.44 -98.88 38.94
N THR A 33 42.75 -98.67 39.03
CA THR A 33 43.37 -97.97 40.17
C THR A 33 42.97 -96.49 40.20
N LYS A 34 43.05 -95.84 41.37
CA LYS A 34 42.77 -94.39 41.52
C LYS A 34 43.58 -93.56 40.49
N ASN A 35 44.84 -93.92 40.27
CA ASN A 35 45.73 -93.22 39.35
C ASN A 35 45.32 -93.40 37.88
N GLN A 36 44.91 -94.62 37.50
CA GLN A 36 44.39 -94.90 36.16
C GLN A 36 43.04 -94.21 35.91
N LYS A 37 42.17 -94.13 36.92
CA LYS A 37 40.92 -93.35 36.84
C LYS A 37 41.22 -91.86 36.62
N CYS A 38 42.12 -91.28 37.40
CA CYS A 38 42.51 -89.87 37.26
C CYS A 38 43.14 -89.56 35.89
N ALA A 39 44.09 -90.37 35.42
CA ALA A 39 44.73 -90.16 34.12
C ALA A 39 43.74 -90.33 32.95
N ALA A 40 42.78 -91.26 33.06
CA ALA A 40 41.74 -91.45 32.06
C ALA A 40 40.69 -90.33 32.06
N GLN A 41 40.46 -89.71 33.22
CA GLN A 41 39.57 -88.56 33.38
C GLN A 41 39.97 -87.41 32.46
N ASP A 42 41.24 -86.99 32.51
CA ASP A 42 41.72 -85.85 31.73
C ASP A 42 41.62 -86.09 30.22
N VAL A 43 41.88 -87.33 29.77
CA VAL A 43 41.75 -87.73 28.36
C VAL A 43 40.29 -87.68 27.89
N ILE A 44 39.38 -88.26 28.66
CA ILE A 44 37.94 -88.32 28.36
C ILE A 44 37.33 -86.90 28.36
N TRP A 45 37.69 -86.06 29.32
CA TRP A 45 37.28 -84.66 29.38
C TRP A 45 37.87 -83.84 28.23
N GLY A 46 39.13 -84.08 27.88
CA GLY A 46 39.79 -83.47 26.73
C GLY A 46 39.10 -83.78 25.40
N TRP A 47 38.80 -85.06 25.13
CA TRP A 47 38.05 -85.48 23.95
C TRP A 47 36.67 -84.84 23.89
N MET A 48 35.92 -84.87 25.01
CA MET A 48 34.60 -84.27 25.10
C MET A 48 34.63 -82.76 24.81
N ASN A 49 35.62 -82.04 25.36
CA ASN A 49 35.74 -80.59 25.18
C ASN A 49 36.17 -80.20 23.76
N ILE A 50 37.11 -80.95 23.14
CA ILE A 50 37.53 -80.75 21.75
C ILE A 50 36.34 -80.91 20.79
N LEU A 51 35.50 -81.92 21.04
CA LEU A 51 34.30 -82.14 20.23
C LEU A 51 33.30 -81.00 20.39
N ASN A 52 33.09 -80.46 21.60
CA ASN A 52 32.06 -79.45 21.87
C ASN A 52 32.24 -78.12 21.11
N LYS A 53 33.48 -77.66 20.91
CA LYS A 53 33.75 -76.33 20.35
C LYS A 53 33.18 -76.13 18.93
N PRO A 54 33.43 -77.01 17.95
CA PRO A 54 32.77 -76.93 16.65
C PRO A 54 31.24 -77.01 16.68
N ALA A 55 30.63 -77.65 17.70
CA ALA A 55 29.17 -77.65 17.84
C ALA A 55 28.63 -76.27 18.21
N LEU A 56 29.28 -75.58 19.16
CA LEU A 56 28.85 -74.23 19.55
C LEU A 56 28.91 -73.26 18.37
N MET A 57 29.97 -73.32 17.56
CA MET A 57 30.07 -72.53 16.33
C MET A 57 29.00 -72.92 15.30
N ALA A 58 28.66 -74.22 15.20
CA ALA A 58 27.60 -74.67 14.30
C ALA A 58 26.21 -74.15 14.74
N GLU A 59 25.91 -74.17 16.04
CA GLU A 59 24.70 -73.55 16.60
C GLU A 59 24.63 -72.05 16.28
N GLU A 60 25.75 -71.34 16.42
CA GLU A 60 25.86 -69.93 16.07
C GLU A 60 25.62 -69.68 14.58
N VAL A 61 26.22 -70.50 13.69
CA VAL A 61 25.95 -70.42 12.24
C VAL A 61 24.47 -70.65 11.93
N MET A 62 23.82 -71.65 12.56
CA MET A 62 22.38 -71.89 12.37
C MET A 62 21.52 -70.71 12.80
N LYS A 63 21.85 -70.09 13.95
CA LYS A 63 21.19 -68.88 14.44
C LYS A 63 21.36 -67.73 13.46
N ASN A 64 22.60 -67.48 13.02
CA ASN A 64 22.92 -66.39 12.09
C ASN A 64 22.27 -66.59 10.72
N VAL A 65 22.23 -67.82 10.20
CA VAL A 65 21.48 -68.14 8.95
C VAL A 65 20.00 -67.77 9.11
N SER A 66 19.37 -68.19 10.22
CA SER A 66 17.94 -67.91 10.47
C SER A 66 17.65 -66.41 10.55
N GLU A 67 18.52 -65.64 11.20
CA GLU A 67 18.41 -64.18 11.31
C GLU A 67 18.54 -63.49 9.94
N VAL A 68 19.53 -63.88 9.13
CA VAL A 68 19.73 -63.33 7.78
C VAL A 68 18.60 -63.74 6.84
N MET A 69 18.03 -64.95 6.97
CA MET A 69 16.83 -65.35 6.21
C MET A 69 15.63 -64.46 6.55
N HIS A 70 15.42 -64.15 7.83
CA HIS A 70 14.39 -63.20 8.22
C HIS A 70 14.64 -61.80 7.64
N LYS A 71 15.90 -61.32 7.69
CA LYS A 71 16.30 -60.03 7.08
C LYS A 71 15.99 -60.00 5.58
N THR A 72 16.29 -61.08 4.87
CA THR A 72 16.04 -61.21 3.42
C THR A 72 14.56 -61.13 3.07
N ARG A 73 13.69 -61.79 3.83
CA ARG A 73 12.23 -61.67 3.65
C ARG A 73 11.75 -60.23 3.88
N GLY A 74 12.30 -59.54 4.87
CA GLY A 74 12.02 -58.12 5.10
C GLY A 74 12.50 -57.24 3.95
N LEU A 75 13.70 -57.51 3.43
CA LEU A 75 14.29 -56.80 2.30
C LEU A 75 13.48 -56.96 1.01
N ARG A 76 12.98 -58.17 0.71
CA ARG A 76 12.07 -58.43 -0.43
C ARG A 76 10.85 -57.51 -0.41
N LYS A 77 10.15 -57.48 0.73
CA LYS A 77 8.95 -56.64 0.90
C LYS A 77 9.28 -55.15 0.73
N LYS A 78 10.39 -54.68 1.31
CA LYS A 78 10.84 -53.30 1.14
C LYS A 78 11.15 -52.98 -0.33
N ALA A 79 11.83 -53.89 -1.03
CA ALA A 79 12.18 -53.73 -2.43
C ALA A 79 10.95 -53.69 -3.35
N GLU A 80 9.94 -54.54 -3.12
CA GLU A 80 8.68 -54.53 -3.89
C GLU A 80 7.93 -53.20 -3.77
N VAL A 81 7.80 -52.69 -2.54
CA VAL A 81 7.19 -51.38 -2.28
C VAL A 81 7.99 -50.27 -2.96
N ALA A 82 9.32 -50.28 -2.78
CA ALA A 82 10.19 -49.26 -3.36
C ALA A 82 10.16 -49.27 -4.90
N ILE A 83 10.21 -50.45 -5.54
CA ILE A 83 10.11 -50.59 -6.99
C ILE A 83 8.80 -49.99 -7.50
N SER A 84 7.68 -50.27 -6.83
CA SER A 84 6.36 -49.70 -7.20
C SER A 84 6.37 -48.16 -7.13
N GLU A 85 7.02 -47.58 -6.12
CA GLU A 85 7.20 -46.14 -6.02
C GLU A 85 8.12 -45.59 -7.12
N TYR A 86 9.22 -46.29 -7.41
CA TYR A 86 10.17 -45.92 -8.44
C TYR A 86 9.54 -45.94 -9.83
N GLU A 87 8.69 -46.92 -10.13
CA GLU A 87 7.94 -47.00 -11.38
C GLU A 87 6.99 -45.81 -11.56
N ARG A 88 6.37 -45.32 -10.48
CA ARG A 88 5.54 -44.12 -10.52
C ARG A 88 6.36 -42.86 -10.82
N VAL A 89 7.57 -42.75 -10.23
CA VAL A 89 8.51 -41.66 -10.54
C VAL A 89 8.98 -41.77 -12.00
N LEU A 90 9.32 -42.98 -12.46
CA LEU A 90 9.74 -43.24 -13.84
C LEU A 90 8.65 -42.83 -14.85
N ALA A 91 7.40 -43.23 -14.62
CA ALA A 91 6.28 -42.82 -15.47
C ALA A 91 6.14 -41.29 -15.54
N SER A 92 6.35 -40.61 -14.41
CA SER A 92 6.30 -39.14 -14.34
C SER A 92 7.46 -38.49 -15.10
N LEU A 93 8.67 -39.06 -15.01
CA LEU A 93 9.86 -38.60 -15.74
C LEU A 93 9.71 -38.81 -17.25
N ILE A 94 9.21 -39.97 -17.69
CA ILE A 94 8.96 -40.29 -19.10
C ILE A 94 7.92 -39.31 -19.67
N SER A 95 6.81 -39.12 -18.95
CA SER A 95 5.78 -38.16 -19.36
C SER A 95 6.30 -36.73 -19.46
N ALA A 96 7.34 -36.38 -18.69
CA ALA A 96 7.99 -35.07 -18.72
C ALA A 96 9.15 -34.98 -19.72
N GLY A 97 9.52 -36.06 -20.41
CA GLY A 97 10.70 -36.11 -21.28
C GLY A 97 12.02 -35.86 -20.56
N ASN A 98 12.13 -36.24 -19.28
CA ASN A 98 13.29 -35.97 -18.44
C ASN A 98 14.39 -37.04 -18.63
N GLU A 99 15.63 -36.60 -18.85
CA GLU A 99 16.80 -37.46 -19.07
C GLU A 99 17.12 -38.38 -17.87
N ASP A 100 16.73 -38.00 -16.64
CA ASP A 100 16.93 -38.83 -15.45
C ASP A 100 16.00 -40.08 -15.45
N ALA A 101 15.08 -40.24 -16.42
CA ALA A 101 14.28 -41.45 -16.58
C ALA A 101 15.15 -42.71 -16.74
N GLU A 102 16.26 -42.62 -17.48
CA GLU A 102 17.19 -43.74 -17.65
C GLU A 102 17.86 -44.12 -16.32
N ILE A 103 18.18 -43.13 -15.48
CA ILE A 103 18.77 -43.35 -14.15
C ILE A 103 17.82 -44.15 -13.26
N VAL A 104 16.53 -43.79 -13.26
CA VAL A 104 15.50 -44.50 -12.48
C VAL A 104 15.26 -45.90 -13.03
N ASN A 105 15.20 -46.08 -14.35
CA ASN A 105 15.05 -47.40 -14.96
C ASN A 105 16.21 -48.33 -14.56
N ASN A 106 17.45 -47.86 -14.68
CA ASN A 106 18.64 -48.60 -14.27
C ASN A 106 18.62 -48.91 -12.76
N ALA A 107 18.11 -48.00 -11.92
CA ALA A 107 17.97 -48.24 -10.48
C ALA A 107 16.97 -49.37 -10.19
N ILE A 108 15.82 -49.40 -10.87
CA ILE A 108 14.82 -50.47 -10.75
C ILE A 108 15.41 -51.82 -11.16
N GLU A 109 16.09 -51.88 -12.31
CA GLU A 109 16.74 -53.10 -12.80
C GLU A 109 17.80 -53.62 -11.83
N ASN A 110 18.67 -52.74 -11.31
CA ASN A 110 19.70 -53.11 -10.34
C ASN A 110 19.12 -53.70 -9.04
N VAL A 111 17.99 -53.16 -8.54
CA VAL A 111 17.31 -53.71 -7.36
C VAL A 111 16.70 -55.06 -7.68
N ARG A 112 15.98 -55.19 -8.80
CA ARG A 112 15.38 -56.47 -9.24
C ARG A 112 16.43 -57.57 -9.35
N GLU A 113 17.53 -57.29 -10.03
CA GLU A 113 18.61 -58.25 -10.26
C GLU A 113 19.29 -58.67 -8.95
N SER A 114 19.43 -57.75 -7.99
CA SER A 114 20.12 -58.03 -6.73
C SER A 114 19.22 -58.76 -5.73
N ILE A 115 17.92 -58.50 -5.73
CA ILE A 115 16.94 -59.32 -5.02
C ILE A 115 16.87 -60.72 -5.63
N ALA A 116 16.89 -60.86 -6.96
CA ALA A 116 16.93 -62.16 -7.63
C ALA A 116 18.16 -62.97 -7.18
N ARG A 117 19.36 -62.37 -7.18
CA ARG A 117 20.58 -63.01 -6.66
C ARG A 117 20.45 -63.41 -5.18
N ALA A 118 19.90 -62.54 -4.33
CA ALA A 118 19.67 -62.86 -2.92
C ALA A 118 18.67 -64.03 -2.73
N ASN A 119 17.76 -64.24 -3.69
CA ASN A 119 16.83 -65.37 -3.69
C ASN A 119 17.51 -66.66 -4.16
N GLU A 120 18.35 -66.60 -5.20
CA GLU A 120 19.09 -67.77 -5.69
C GLU A 120 20.00 -68.38 -4.63
N VAL A 121 20.62 -67.54 -3.79
CA VAL A 121 21.48 -68.01 -2.70
C VAL A 121 20.73 -68.43 -1.44
N GLU A 122 19.39 -68.40 -1.41
CA GLU A 122 18.59 -68.89 -0.28
C GLU A 122 18.78 -70.39 -0.07
N LEU A 123 18.87 -71.17 -1.15
CA LEU A 123 19.19 -72.60 -1.10
C LEU A 123 20.59 -72.86 -0.51
N VAL A 124 21.54 -71.95 -0.75
CA VAL A 124 22.88 -72.01 -0.17
C VAL A 124 22.82 -71.78 1.34
N ALA A 125 21.92 -70.91 1.82
CA ALA A 125 21.66 -70.69 3.24
C ALA A 125 21.04 -71.92 3.91
N GLU A 126 20.06 -72.55 3.28
CA GLU A 126 19.46 -73.81 3.76
C GLU A 126 20.52 -74.92 3.85
N ASN A 127 21.41 -75.00 2.85
CA ASN A 127 22.53 -75.93 2.89
C ASN A 127 23.54 -75.59 4.00
N ALA A 128 23.77 -74.30 4.29
CA ALA A 128 24.60 -73.87 5.42
C ALA A 128 24.02 -74.35 6.75
N ALA A 129 22.72 -74.15 6.97
CA ALA A 129 22.03 -74.63 8.18
C ALA A 129 22.05 -76.16 8.28
N LYS A 130 21.85 -76.87 7.16
CA LYS A 130 21.93 -78.33 7.09
C LYS A 130 23.31 -78.85 7.45
N GLU A 131 24.38 -78.27 6.90
CA GLU A 131 25.75 -78.69 7.20
C GLU A 131 26.18 -78.32 8.63
N ALA A 132 25.73 -77.18 9.16
CA ALA A 132 25.91 -76.84 10.57
C ALA A 132 25.20 -77.86 11.49
N SER A 133 23.96 -78.21 11.18
CA SER A 133 23.22 -79.27 11.88
C SER A 133 23.94 -80.63 11.76
N GLY A 134 24.44 -80.98 10.57
CA GLY A 134 25.25 -82.19 10.35
C GLY A 134 26.52 -82.23 11.22
N SER A 135 27.20 -81.09 11.37
CA SER A 135 28.33 -80.94 12.30
C SER A 135 27.90 -81.22 13.74
N LEU A 136 26.72 -80.78 14.16
CA LEU A 136 26.21 -81.04 15.50
C LEU A 136 25.96 -82.53 15.77
N TYR A 137 25.51 -83.32 14.79
CA TYR A 137 25.16 -84.72 15.00
C TYR A 137 26.29 -85.75 14.74
N SER A 138 27.39 -85.36 14.08
CA SER A 138 28.45 -86.28 13.65
C SER A 138 29.30 -86.93 14.76
N THR A 139 29.06 -86.59 16.02
CA THR A 139 29.80 -87.11 17.19
C THR A 139 29.07 -88.15 18.01
N THR A 140 27.85 -88.54 17.61
CA THR A 140 27.01 -89.49 18.36
C THR A 140 27.78 -90.77 18.72
N THR A 141 28.53 -91.32 17.76
CA THR A 141 29.37 -92.51 17.97
C THR A 141 30.54 -92.25 18.93
N CYS A 142 31.17 -91.08 18.86
CA CYS A 142 32.26 -90.71 19.79
C CYS A 142 31.77 -90.50 21.21
N PHE A 143 30.61 -89.86 21.39
CA PHE A 143 30.01 -89.72 22.71
C PHE A 143 29.58 -91.07 23.28
N HIS A 144 29.17 -92.02 22.44
CA HIS A 144 28.93 -93.40 22.86
C HIS A 144 30.23 -94.08 23.35
N ASP A 145 31.36 -93.90 22.65
CA ASP A 145 32.66 -94.42 23.08
C ASP A 145 33.17 -93.78 24.37
N ILE A 146 32.93 -92.47 24.54
CA ILE A 146 33.23 -91.72 25.77
C ILE A 146 32.40 -92.27 26.94
N VAL A 147 31.08 -92.47 26.75
CA VAL A 147 30.19 -93.05 27.78
C VAL A 147 30.60 -94.48 28.13
N ARG A 148 30.93 -95.31 27.13
CA ARG A 148 31.39 -96.69 27.35
C ARG A 148 32.74 -96.72 28.09
N ALA A 149 33.67 -95.82 27.76
CA ALA A 149 34.92 -95.69 28.49
C ALA A 149 34.67 -95.25 29.95
N ALA A 150 33.76 -94.30 30.14
CA ALA A 150 33.39 -93.77 31.45
C ALA A 150 32.66 -94.81 32.33
N HIS A 151 31.80 -95.63 31.75
CA HIS A 151 31.16 -96.77 32.43
C HIS A 151 32.21 -97.73 32.98
N MET A 152 33.21 -98.10 32.17
CA MET A 152 34.27 -99.02 32.61
C MET A 152 35.18 -98.44 33.71
N LEU A 153 35.21 -97.12 33.90
CA LEU A 153 36.08 -96.45 34.87
C LEU A 153 35.36 -96.07 36.17
N TRP A 154 34.10 -95.64 36.07
CA TRP A 154 33.33 -95.06 37.17
C TRP A 154 31.92 -95.64 37.31
N ASP A 155 31.59 -96.68 36.55
CA ASP A 155 30.27 -97.33 36.55
C ASP A 155 29.11 -96.37 36.20
N ILE A 156 29.40 -95.39 35.32
CA ILE A 156 28.39 -94.47 34.78
C ILE A 156 27.37 -95.25 33.94
N ASN A 157 26.09 -94.86 34.03
CA ASN A 157 25.02 -95.48 33.25
C ASN A 157 25.30 -95.45 31.73
N VAL A 158 25.33 -96.61 31.08
CA VAL A 158 25.57 -96.75 29.63
C VAL A 158 24.46 -96.16 28.76
N ASN A 159 23.27 -95.95 29.33
CA ASN A 159 22.11 -95.38 28.65
C ASN A 159 22.10 -93.84 28.67
N VAL A 160 23.19 -93.20 29.08
CA VAL A 160 23.37 -91.74 28.94
C VAL A 160 23.26 -91.37 27.47
N ARG A 161 22.40 -90.39 27.16
CA ARG A 161 22.24 -89.95 25.78
C ARG A 161 23.56 -89.40 25.23
N PRO A 162 23.98 -89.80 24.01
CA PRO A 162 25.32 -89.54 23.49
C PRO A 162 25.46 -88.12 22.91
N TYR A 163 25.23 -87.10 23.72
CA TYR A 163 25.49 -85.70 23.38
C TYR A 163 26.12 -84.95 24.57
N TYR A 164 26.87 -83.88 24.25
CA TYR A 164 27.79 -83.21 25.18
C TYR A 164 27.20 -82.92 26.57
N THR A 165 26.02 -82.31 26.65
CA THR A 165 25.43 -81.90 27.94
C THR A 165 25.07 -83.10 28.83
N SER A 166 24.51 -84.17 28.27
CA SER A 166 24.21 -85.41 28.99
C SER A 166 25.46 -86.16 29.41
N VAL A 167 26.44 -86.29 28.52
CA VAL A 167 27.72 -86.94 28.82
C VAL A 167 28.49 -86.15 29.88
N LYS A 168 28.54 -84.82 29.76
CA LYS A 168 29.16 -83.93 30.75
C LYS A 168 28.49 -84.06 32.11
N ALA A 169 27.16 -84.01 32.18
CA ALA A 169 26.43 -84.13 33.44
C ALA A 169 26.73 -85.46 34.14
N ALA A 170 26.77 -86.56 33.37
CA ALA A 170 27.15 -87.87 33.88
C ALA A 170 28.60 -87.91 34.39
N LEU A 171 29.56 -87.32 33.66
CA LEU A 171 30.96 -87.28 34.05
C LEU A 171 31.24 -86.39 35.29
N VAL A 172 30.48 -85.30 35.48
CA VAL A 172 30.65 -84.38 36.63
C VAL A 172 30.37 -85.07 37.97
N GLN A 173 29.38 -85.96 38.02
CA GLN A 173 28.99 -86.67 39.25
C GLN A 173 30.09 -87.58 39.80
N HIS A 174 31.04 -87.99 38.94
CA HIS A 174 32.13 -88.91 39.28
C HIS A 174 33.50 -88.24 39.25
N ARG A 175 33.55 -86.91 39.35
CA ARG A 175 34.80 -86.15 39.42
C ARG A 175 35.50 -86.44 40.76
N SER A 176 36.35 -87.46 40.82
CA SER A 176 37.17 -87.77 41.99
C SER A 176 38.20 -86.65 42.26
N ALA A 177 38.54 -86.42 43.53
CA ALA A 177 39.64 -85.53 43.92
C ALA A 177 40.99 -86.16 43.51
N CYS A 178 41.37 -85.94 42.26
CA CYS A 178 42.67 -86.29 41.70
C CYS A 178 43.70 -85.23 42.09
N GLU A 179 44.80 -85.63 42.72
CA GLU A 179 45.92 -84.74 43.04
C GLU A 179 46.65 -84.31 41.76
N ARG A 180 47.19 -83.09 41.73
CA ARG A 180 47.80 -82.46 40.53
C ARG A 180 49.02 -83.21 39.95
N GLU A 181 49.54 -84.24 40.60
CA GLU A 181 50.75 -84.98 40.18
C GLU A 181 50.55 -85.91 38.96
N TYR A 182 49.31 -86.17 38.52
CA TYR A 182 49.05 -87.10 37.41
C TYR A 182 48.96 -86.44 36.01
N ASN A 183 49.60 -85.29 35.81
CA ASN A 183 49.55 -84.54 34.56
C ASN A 183 50.19 -85.27 33.37
N SER A 184 49.37 -85.80 32.46
CA SER A 184 49.65 -85.86 31.03
C SER A 184 48.34 -85.88 30.23
N PRO A 185 48.08 -84.91 29.33
CA PRO A 185 48.62 -83.56 29.32
C PRO A 185 47.53 -82.46 29.33
N LYS A 186 47.81 -81.42 30.11
CA LYS A 186 47.27 -80.05 29.96
C LYS A 186 47.09 -79.62 28.49
N VAL A 187 47.88 -80.19 27.57
CA VAL A 187 47.83 -79.99 26.11
C VAL A 187 46.45 -80.23 25.46
N LEU A 188 45.63 -81.20 25.89
CA LEU A 188 44.27 -81.36 25.31
C LEU A 188 43.31 -80.25 25.79
N GLU A 189 43.50 -79.80 27.02
CA GLU A 189 42.69 -78.75 27.65
C GLU A 189 43.16 -77.35 27.22
N ASP A 190 44.45 -77.13 27.01
CA ASP A 190 45.07 -75.89 26.52
C ASP A 190 44.73 -75.66 25.02
N ASN A 191 44.56 -76.72 24.22
CA ASN A 191 44.12 -76.59 22.81
C ASN A 191 42.64 -76.18 22.66
N LYS A 192 41.88 -76.18 23.76
CA LYS A 192 40.46 -75.78 23.81
C LYS A 192 40.26 -74.28 23.58
N GLU A 193 41.24 -73.45 23.98
CA GLU A 193 41.11 -71.99 24.01
C GLU A 193 41.41 -71.31 22.66
N SER A 194 41.90 -72.03 21.65
CA SER A 194 42.42 -71.41 20.43
C SER A 194 41.47 -71.30 19.23
N ILE A 195 40.29 -71.96 19.22
CA ILE A 195 39.42 -71.96 18.03
C ILE A 195 38.82 -70.58 17.75
N ASP A 196 38.54 -69.79 18.79
CA ASP A 196 37.86 -68.50 18.69
C ASP A 196 38.77 -67.40 18.06
N GLY A 197 40.08 -67.67 17.94
CA GLY A 197 41.08 -66.79 17.32
C GLY A 197 41.88 -67.42 16.17
N MET A 198 41.49 -68.62 15.70
CA MET A 198 42.24 -69.40 14.72
C MET A 198 41.36 -69.84 13.55
N ASN A 199 41.94 -69.92 12.35
CA ASN A 199 41.23 -70.49 11.19
C ASN A 199 40.85 -71.96 11.48
N LEU A 200 39.62 -72.37 11.15
CA LEU A 200 39.10 -73.74 11.30
C LEU A 200 40.04 -74.81 10.74
N THR A 201 40.72 -74.54 9.63
CA THR A 201 41.69 -75.47 9.01
C THR A 201 42.93 -75.64 9.87
N GLU A 202 43.45 -74.53 10.41
CA GLU A 202 44.62 -74.52 11.29
C GLU A 202 44.29 -75.19 12.62
N TRP A 203 43.10 -74.91 13.17
CA TRP A 203 42.60 -75.57 14.37
C TRP A 203 42.45 -77.08 14.18
N LYS A 204 41.90 -77.53 13.03
CA LYS A 204 41.79 -78.94 12.67
C LYS A 204 43.16 -79.63 12.69
N ILE A 205 44.16 -79.03 12.04
CA ILE A 205 45.51 -79.60 11.94
C ILE A 205 46.13 -79.71 13.34
N LYS A 206 46.13 -78.63 14.13
CA LYS A 206 46.70 -78.62 15.49
C LYS A 206 45.98 -79.58 16.43
N THR A 207 44.65 -79.65 16.36
CA THR A 207 43.84 -80.55 17.18
C THR A 207 44.12 -82.01 16.84
N LEU A 208 44.19 -82.36 15.55
CA LEU A 208 44.53 -83.72 15.13
C LEU A 208 45.96 -84.11 15.54
N GLN A 209 46.93 -83.21 15.42
CA GLN A 209 48.30 -83.46 15.91
C GLN A 209 48.34 -83.72 17.42
N VAL A 210 47.57 -82.95 18.19
CA VAL A 210 47.48 -83.13 19.64
C VAL A 210 46.75 -84.42 20.02
N LEU A 211 45.69 -84.80 19.32
CA LEU A 211 45.01 -86.09 19.52
C LEU A 211 45.96 -87.26 19.23
N GLN A 212 46.71 -87.20 18.12
CA GLN A 212 47.70 -88.21 17.75
C GLN A 212 48.84 -88.31 18.76
N LYS A 213 49.36 -87.17 19.23
CA LYS A 213 50.39 -87.13 20.27
C LYS A 213 49.89 -87.74 21.58
N THR A 214 48.69 -87.34 22.02
CA THR A 214 48.06 -87.88 23.23
C THR A 214 47.88 -89.39 23.11
N TYR A 215 47.44 -89.90 21.96
CA TYR A 215 47.29 -91.33 21.74
C TYR A 215 48.64 -92.08 21.78
N LYS A 216 49.69 -91.52 21.16
CA LYS A 216 51.05 -92.08 21.25
C LYS A 216 51.56 -92.14 22.68
N ASP A 217 51.28 -91.11 23.49
CA ASP A 217 51.66 -91.05 24.90
C ASP A 217 50.89 -92.08 25.75
N ILE A 218 49.59 -92.28 25.49
CA ILE A 218 48.79 -93.34 26.13
C ILE A 218 49.36 -94.72 25.78
N ASN A 219 49.73 -94.95 24.52
CA ASN A 219 50.22 -96.23 24.03
C ASN A 219 51.67 -96.53 24.47
N SER A 220 52.52 -95.52 24.65
CA SER A 220 53.86 -95.70 25.24
C SER A 220 53.81 -95.93 26.75
N SER A 221 52.74 -95.46 27.41
CA SER A 221 52.55 -95.52 28.86
C SER A 221 51.36 -96.39 29.27
N LYS A 222 51.14 -97.55 28.62
CA LYS A 222 49.94 -98.40 28.82
C LYS A 222 49.59 -98.63 30.29
N CYS A 223 50.59 -98.90 31.13
CA CYS A 223 50.41 -99.16 32.55
C CYS A 223 49.86 -97.97 33.37
N LYS A 224 50.03 -96.74 32.90
CA LYS A 224 49.54 -95.50 33.52
C LYS A 224 48.05 -95.28 33.26
N TYR A 225 47.52 -95.83 32.18
CA TYR A 225 46.14 -95.65 31.73
C TYR A 225 45.35 -96.95 31.80
N HIS A 226 44.03 -96.88 31.99
CA HIS A 226 43.17 -98.06 31.94
C HIS A 226 43.06 -98.62 30.50
N TRP A 227 42.91 -99.94 30.36
CA TRP A 227 42.88 -100.62 29.06
C TRP A 227 41.78 -100.14 28.11
N THR A 228 40.69 -99.60 28.66
CA THR A 228 39.59 -99.01 27.88
C THR A 228 40.07 -97.87 26.96
N LEU A 229 41.21 -97.24 27.23
CA LEU A 229 41.81 -96.17 26.41
C LEU A 229 42.92 -96.66 25.47
N TRP A 230 43.35 -97.92 25.56
CA TRP A 230 44.44 -98.45 24.71
C TRP A 230 44.00 -98.73 23.27
N SER A 231 42.69 -98.87 23.03
CA SER A 231 42.15 -99.16 21.71
C SER A 231 42.40 -98.00 20.74
N GLY A 232 43.12 -98.29 19.65
CA GLY A 232 43.32 -97.34 18.54
C GLY A 232 42.03 -96.97 17.83
N GLU A 233 41.01 -97.83 17.88
CA GLU A 233 39.70 -97.58 17.30
C GLU A 233 39.01 -96.36 17.94
N LYS A 234 39.08 -96.22 19.26
CA LYS A 234 38.45 -95.09 19.97
C LYS A 234 39.13 -93.76 19.67
N ALA A 235 40.46 -93.76 19.59
CA ALA A 235 41.21 -92.56 19.19
C ALA A 235 40.93 -92.19 17.72
N LEU A 236 40.88 -93.18 16.83
CA LEU A 236 40.52 -93.00 15.43
C LEU A 236 39.09 -92.44 15.28
N ASN A 237 38.15 -92.91 16.10
CA ASN A 237 36.77 -92.40 16.12
C ASN A 237 36.74 -90.91 16.48
N VAL A 238 37.46 -90.50 17.54
CA VAL A 238 37.56 -89.09 17.94
C VAL A 238 38.23 -88.24 16.85
N GLU A 239 39.32 -88.71 16.23
CA GLU A 239 39.96 -88.02 15.10
C GLU A 239 39.03 -87.86 13.90
N ASN A 240 38.28 -88.91 13.53
CA ASN A 240 37.34 -88.87 12.42
C ASN A 240 36.16 -87.95 12.71
N ALA A 241 35.64 -87.93 13.94
CA ALA A 241 34.58 -87.01 14.31
C ALA A 241 35.03 -85.55 14.32
N VAL A 242 36.27 -85.26 14.76
CA VAL A 242 36.84 -83.91 14.63
C VAL A 242 36.98 -83.51 13.15
N LYS A 243 37.47 -84.41 12.28
CA LYS A 243 37.57 -84.15 10.84
C LYS A 243 36.21 -83.84 10.22
N ASP A 244 35.21 -84.70 10.47
CA ASP A 244 33.87 -84.53 9.90
C ASP A 244 33.20 -83.25 10.40
N ARG A 245 33.24 -82.98 11.72
CA ARG A 245 32.71 -81.73 12.30
C ARG A 245 33.30 -80.48 11.67
N VAL A 246 34.64 -80.39 11.61
CA VAL A 246 35.28 -79.19 11.09
C VAL A 246 35.07 -79.03 9.60
N ASN A 247 35.05 -80.12 8.83
CA ASN A 247 34.76 -80.05 7.39
C ASN A 247 33.33 -79.54 7.14
N ARG A 248 32.33 -80.11 7.83
CA ARG A 248 30.93 -79.67 7.74
C ARG A 248 30.74 -78.23 8.20
N LEU A 249 31.37 -77.85 9.32
CA LEU A 249 31.35 -76.47 9.81
C LEU A 249 32.03 -75.51 8.81
N GLY A 250 33.12 -75.93 8.16
CA GLY A 250 33.77 -75.14 7.11
C GLY A 250 32.85 -74.87 5.91
N ILE A 251 32.10 -75.89 5.46
CA ILE A 251 31.09 -75.73 4.41
C ILE A 251 29.96 -74.81 4.87
N ALA A 252 29.47 -75.00 6.11
CA ALA A 252 28.41 -74.17 6.68
C ALA A 252 28.80 -72.69 6.76
N VAL A 253 30.00 -72.39 7.28
CA VAL A 253 30.53 -71.02 7.36
C VAL A 253 30.73 -70.40 5.97
N HIS A 254 31.26 -71.17 5.02
CA HIS A 254 31.44 -70.70 3.65
C HIS A 254 30.10 -70.33 2.99
N ASN A 255 29.13 -71.23 3.05
CA ASN A 255 27.79 -71.02 2.48
C ASN A 255 27.05 -69.88 3.17
N PHE A 256 27.14 -69.76 4.50
CA PHE A 256 26.60 -68.63 5.24
C PHE A 256 27.23 -67.30 4.77
N LYS A 257 28.55 -67.25 4.57
CA LYS A 257 29.24 -66.04 4.10
C LYS A 257 28.81 -65.62 2.70
N LEU A 258 28.61 -66.57 1.79
CA LEU A 258 28.07 -66.30 0.45
C LEU A 258 26.67 -65.68 0.54
N TYR A 259 25.78 -66.30 1.32
CA TYR A 259 24.43 -65.80 1.53
C TYR A 259 24.40 -64.40 2.14
N PHE A 260 25.14 -64.19 3.24
CA PHE A 260 25.23 -62.92 3.94
C PHE A 260 25.76 -61.79 3.02
N THR A 261 26.74 -62.09 2.17
CA THR A 261 27.31 -61.12 1.23
C THR A 261 26.26 -60.69 0.19
N ALA A 262 25.50 -61.63 -0.38
CA ALA A 262 24.46 -61.32 -1.35
C ALA A 262 23.33 -60.46 -0.76
N VAL A 263 22.90 -60.76 0.47
CA VAL A 263 21.85 -59.99 1.16
C VAL A 263 22.31 -58.55 1.45
N ASN A 264 23.56 -58.36 1.89
CA ASN A 264 24.11 -57.03 2.11
C ASN A 264 24.33 -56.24 0.81
N ASP A 265 24.71 -56.91 -0.29
CA ASP A 265 24.79 -56.26 -1.61
C ASP A 265 23.40 -55.79 -2.09
N ALA A 266 22.38 -56.63 -1.92
CA ALA A 266 21.00 -56.27 -2.25
C ALA A 266 20.49 -55.08 -1.41
N GLU A 267 20.78 -55.05 -0.11
CA GLU A 267 20.43 -53.92 0.77
C GLU A 267 21.13 -52.63 0.31
N LYS A 268 22.44 -52.69 0.06
CA LYS A 268 23.21 -51.53 -0.41
C LYS A 268 22.69 -50.99 -1.74
N LYS A 269 22.31 -51.87 -2.67
CA LYS A 269 21.76 -51.46 -3.98
C LYS A 269 20.35 -50.88 -3.86
N LEU A 270 19.53 -51.38 -2.94
CA LEU A 270 18.23 -50.77 -2.62
C LEU A 270 18.39 -49.35 -2.05
N ASP A 271 19.34 -49.16 -1.14
CA ASP A 271 19.63 -47.83 -0.57
C ASP A 271 20.20 -46.88 -1.63
N ASP A 272 21.08 -47.37 -2.52
CA ASP A 272 21.63 -46.57 -3.62
C ASP A 272 20.55 -46.19 -4.64
N ALA A 273 19.68 -47.13 -5.00
CA ALA A 273 18.52 -46.88 -5.84
C ALA A 273 17.58 -45.84 -5.21
N SER A 274 17.29 -45.95 -3.91
CA SER A 274 16.46 -44.98 -3.19
C SER A 274 17.00 -43.57 -3.32
N ARG A 275 18.31 -43.37 -3.12
CA ARG A 275 18.96 -42.06 -3.25
C ARG A 275 18.92 -41.53 -4.68
N LYS A 276 19.17 -42.38 -5.68
CA LYS A 276 19.10 -42.01 -7.11
C LYS A 276 17.68 -41.59 -7.51
N VAL A 277 16.67 -42.35 -7.10
CA VAL A 277 15.27 -42.05 -7.40
C VAL A 277 14.79 -40.80 -6.65
N GLU A 278 15.18 -40.60 -5.38
CA GLU A 278 14.89 -39.35 -4.67
C GLU A 278 15.52 -38.15 -5.40
N GLY A 279 16.77 -38.29 -5.87
CA GLY A 279 17.45 -37.28 -6.68
C GLY A 279 16.68 -36.93 -7.95
N ALA A 280 16.31 -37.93 -8.74
CA ALA A 280 15.56 -37.74 -9.99
C ALA A 280 14.15 -37.14 -9.74
N ASN A 281 13.46 -37.58 -8.69
CA ASN A 281 12.17 -37.01 -8.30
C ASN A 281 12.31 -35.53 -7.88
N ASN A 282 13.36 -35.17 -7.14
CA ASN A 282 13.65 -33.79 -6.81
C ASN A 282 13.98 -32.95 -8.06
N SER A 283 14.74 -33.49 -9.04
CA SER A 283 14.97 -32.83 -10.32
C SER A 283 13.65 -32.51 -11.05
N LEU A 284 12.73 -33.49 -11.11
CA LEU A 284 11.42 -33.33 -11.74
C LEU A 284 10.58 -32.24 -11.03
N LEU A 285 10.48 -32.32 -9.70
CA LEU A 285 9.75 -31.34 -8.91
C LEU A 285 10.35 -29.94 -9.03
N ALA A 286 11.68 -29.83 -9.05
CA ALA A 286 12.38 -28.57 -9.25
C ALA A 286 12.10 -27.97 -10.62
N PHE A 287 12.04 -28.78 -11.68
CA PHE A 287 11.66 -28.32 -13.02
C PHE A 287 10.22 -27.78 -13.03
N VAL A 288 9.26 -28.54 -12.52
CA VAL A 288 7.84 -28.14 -12.50
C VAL A 288 7.64 -26.89 -11.65
N ASN A 289 8.17 -26.86 -10.42
CA ASN A 289 8.02 -25.72 -9.52
C ASN A 289 8.80 -24.51 -10.01
N GLY A 290 9.97 -24.72 -10.61
CA GLY A 290 10.78 -23.66 -11.20
C GLY A 290 10.06 -22.93 -12.33
N LYS A 291 9.35 -23.67 -13.19
CA LYS A 291 8.50 -23.07 -14.24
C LYS A 291 7.41 -22.16 -13.64
N VAL A 292 6.65 -22.66 -12.67
CA VAL A 292 5.59 -21.89 -12.00
C VAL A 292 6.18 -20.67 -11.28
N TYR A 293 7.32 -20.83 -10.61
CA TYR A 293 8.02 -19.72 -9.98
C TYR A 293 8.40 -18.63 -11.01
N CYS A 294 8.91 -19.01 -12.18
CA CYS A 294 9.25 -18.05 -13.23
C CYS A 294 8.03 -17.35 -13.83
N GLU A 295 6.89 -18.03 -13.96
CA GLU A 295 5.61 -17.41 -14.35
C GLU A 295 5.21 -16.32 -13.34
N VAL A 296 5.32 -16.62 -12.05
CA VAL A 296 5.03 -15.65 -10.97
C VAL A 296 6.00 -14.46 -11.00
N VAL A 297 7.29 -14.69 -11.25
CA VAL A 297 8.30 -13.62 -11.36
C VAL A 297 8.01 -12.69 -12.55
N ASP A 298 7.63 -13.25 -13.69
CA ASP A 298 7.24 -12.48 -14.88
C ASP A 298 5.98 -11.66 -14.61
N GLN A 299 4.96 -12.29 -14.03
CA GLN A 299 3.71 -11.62 -13.67
C GLN A 299 3.94 -10.52 -12.62
N PHE A 300 4.82 -10.74 -11.64
CA PHE A 300 5.22 -9.72 -10.68
C PHE A 300 5.84 -8.50 -11.37
N SER A 301 6.74 -8.73 -12.32
CA SER A 301 7.38 -7.64 -13.09
C SER A 301 6.39 -6.86 -13.93
N LYS A 302 5.39 -7.53 -14.52
CA LYS A 302 4.28 -6.90 -15.24
C LYS A 302 3.41 -6.06 -14.31
N SER A 303 2.95 -6.63 -13.19
CA SER A 303 2.14 -5.92 -12.19
C SER A 303 2.87 -4.69 -11.62
N ASP A 304 4.16 -4.82 -11.27
CA ASP A 304 4.99 -3.69 -10.80
C ASP A 304 5.16 -2.62 -11.88
N GLY A 305 5.38 -3.05 -13.13
CA GLY A 305 5.50 -2.17 -14.29
C GLY A 305 4.22 -1.38 -14.60
N ARG A 306 3.04 -1.95 -14.35
CA ARG A 306 1.74 -1.29 -14.53
C ARG A 306 1.34 -0.39 -13.36
N LEU A 307 1.66 -0.78 -12.13
CA LEU A 307 1.28 -0.01 -10.93
C LEU A 307 2.13 1.26 -10.77
N LYS A 308 3.42 1.22 -11.13
CA LYS A 308 4.32 2.40 -11.03
C LYS A 308 3.82 3.65 -11.77
N PRO A 309 3.37 3.57 -13.04
CA PRO A 309 2.74 4.71 -13.72
C PRO A 309 1.48 5.22 -13.00
N VAL A 310 0.63 4.30 -12.51
CA VAL A 310 -0.61 4.66 -11.77
C VAL A 310 -0.27 5.49 -10.53
N GLU A 311 0.76 5.11 -9.77
CA GLU A 311 1.21 5.85 -8.58
C GLU A 311 1.72 7.25 -8.91
N ARG A 312 2.45 7.40 -10.02
CA ARG A 312 2.91 8.72 -10.49
C ARG A 312 1.73 9.61 -10.86
N THR A 313 0.77 9.06 -11.59
CA THR A 313 -0.46 9.79 -11.98
C THR A 313 -1.32 10.13 -10.77
N LEU A 314 -1.45 9.22 -9.79
CA LEU A 314 -2.15 9.48 -8.52
C LEU A 314 -1.53 10.65 -7.76
N THR A 315 -0.20 10.73 -7.71
CA THR A 315 0.49 11.84 -7.03
C THR A 315 0.14 13.18 -7.66
N ALA A 316 0.12 13.24 -9.00
CA ALA A 316 -0.28 14.44 -9.73
C ALA A 316 -1.77 14.78 -9.52
N ALA A 317 -2.66 13.77 -9.61
CA ALA A 317 -4.09 13.95 -9.38
C ALA A 317 -4.39 14.46 -7.95
N LYS A 318 -3.68 13.93 -6.94
CA LYS A 318 -3.78 14.38 -5.54
C LYS A 318 -3.36 15.83 -5.37
N GLN A 319 -2.24 16.22 -5.98
CA GLN A 319 -1.76 17.60 -5.94
C GLN A 319 -2.75 18.56 -6.63
N ASN A 320 -3.30 18.16 -7.78
CA ASN A 320 -4.28 18.96 -8.52
C ASN A 320 -5.60 19.10 -7.74
N ALA A 321 -6.14 18.00 -7.20
CA ALA A 321 -7.35 18.03 -6.38
C ALA A 321 -7.18 18.93 -5.14
N ALA A 322 -6.03 18.85 -4.46
CA ALA A 322 -5.71 19.74 -3.35
C ALA A 322 -5.63 21.21 -3.78
N SER A 323 -4.99 21.51 -4.91
CA SER A 323 -4.91 22.86 -5.46
C SER A 323 -6.29 23.45 -5.73
N VAL A 324 -7.19 22.66 -6.32
CA VAL A 324 -8.57 23.08 -6.62
C VAL A 324 -9.36 23.38 -5.34
N VAL A 325 -9.18 22.58 -4.28
CA VAL A 325 -9.78 22.86 -2.97
C VAL A 325 -9.24 24.18 -2.40
N THR A 326 -7.94 24.45 -2.46
CA THR A 326 -7.36 25.73 -2.01
C THR A 326 -7.86 26.91 -2.84
N ASP A 327 -7.98 26.75 -4.16
CA ASP A 327 -8.54 27.78 -5.03
C ASP A 327 -10.02 28.04 -4.70
N SER A 328 -10.74 27.05 -4.17
CA SER A 328 -12.11 27.22 -3.68
C SER A 328 -12.23 28.21 -2.53
N GLU A 329 -11.28 28.21 -1.61
CA GLU A 329 -11.27 29.18 -0.51
C GLU A 329 -11.03 30.60 -1.04
N ARG A 330 -10.14 30.76 -2.02
CA ARG A 330 -9.83 32.05 -2.64
C ARG A 330 -11.03 32.59 -3.44
N VAL A 331 -11.63 31.77 -4.30
CA VAL A 331 -12.82 32.17 -5.07
C VAL A 331 -13.99 32.47 -4.14
N LEU A 332 -14.19 31.68 -3.08
CA LEU A 332 -15.20 31.95 -2.06
C LEU A 332 -14.99 33.32 -1.39
N GLY A 333 -13.75 33.69 -1.09
CA GLY A 333 -13.39 35.00 -0.59
C GLY A 333 -13.83 36.12 -1.53
N ASN A 334 -13.50 35.99 -2.83
CA ASN A 334 -13.88 36.96 -3.86
C ASN A 334 -15.41 37.07 -4.03
N VAL A 335 -16.10 35.92 -4.04
CA VAL A 335 -17.57 35.84 -4.13
C VAL A 335 -18.23 36.53 -2.94
N LYS A 336 -17.74 36.28 -1.72
CA LYS A 336 -18.26 36.94 -0.50
C LYS A 336 -18.11 38.46 -0.57
N VAL A 337 -16.98 38.96 -1.08
CA VAL A 337 -16.75 40.39 -1.27
C VAL A 337 -17.74 40.98 -2.28
N ALA A 338 -17.92 40.33 -3.43
CA ALA A 338 -18.87 40.76 -4.45
C ALA A 338 -20.33 40.72 -3.95
N TYR A 339 -20.72 39.64 -3.28
CA TYR A 339 -22.05 39.49 -2.66
C TYR A 339 -22.33 40.65 -1.69
N LYS A 340 -21.38 40.91 -0.79
CA LYS A 340 -21.54 41.95 0.23
C LYS A 340 -21.64 43.34 -0.39
N LEU A 341 -20.84 43.61 -1.42
CA LEU A 341 -20.91 44.85 -2.18
C LEU A 341 -22.30 45.05 -2.82
N VAL A 342 -22.82 44.04 -3.51
CA VAL A 342 -24.15 44.12 -4.14
C VAL A 342 -25.24 44.30 -3.09
N SER A 343 -25.21 43.51 -2.02
CA SER A 343 -26.21 43.58 -0.95
C SER A 343 -26.25 44.97 -0.33
N ASP A 344 -25.10 45.55 0.00
CA ASP A 344 -25.02 46.89 0.58
C ASP A 344 -25.58 47.96 -0.38
N VAL A 345 -25.22 47.88 -1.66
CA VAL A 345 -25.70 48.82 -2.69
C VAL A 345 -27.20 48.69 -2.90
N VAL A 346 -27.73 47.46 -2.98
CA VAL A 346 -29.17 47.21 -3.15
C VAL A 346 -29.97 47.69 -1.93
N MET A 347 -29.50 47.40 -0.71
CA MET A 347 -30.13 47.90 0.51
C MET A 347 -30.13 49.43 0.54
N TRP A 348 -28.99 50.02 0.18
CA TRP A 348 -28.85 51.47 0.15
C TRP A 348 -29.78 52.13 -0.87
N LEU A 349 -29.86 51.58 -2.10
CA LEU A 349 -30.75 52.08 -3.15
C LEU A 349 -32.23 51.97 -2.76
N LYS A 350 -32.63 50.95 -1.99
CA LYS A 350 -34.01 50.74 -1.52
C LYS A 350 -34.41 51.59 -0.31
N GLY A 351 -33.46 52.27 0.35
CA GLY A 351 -33.73 53.09 1.55
C GLY A 351 -34.35 54.46 1.26
N ASP A 352 -34.68 55.19 2.34
CA ASP A 352 -35.44 56.46 2.35
C ASP A 352 -34.79 57.65 1.59
N GLY A 353 -33.58 57.50 1.04
CA GLY A 353 -32.82 58.59 0.42
C GLY A 353 -33.07 58.86 -1.08
N LEU A 354 -33.71 57.91 -1.81
CA LEU A 354 -33.75 57.92 -3.28
C LEU A 354 -35.14 57.58 -3.88
N THR A 355 -36.21 57.69 -3.10
CA THR A 355 -37.60 57.35 -3.53
C THR A 355 -38.03 58.03 -4.84
N PHE A 356 -37.53 59.24 -5.15
CA PHE A 356 -37.84 59.95 -6.40
C PHE A 356 -37.02 59.45 -7.61
N THR A 357 -35.72 59.20 -7.42
CA THR A 357 -34.79 58.68 -8.45
C THR A 357 -35.05 57.23 -8.86
N LEU A 358 -35.54 56.39 -7.94
CA LEU A 358 -35.95 55.01 -8.26
C LEU A 358 -37.09 54.96 -9.30
N LYS A 359 -37.94 55.99 -9.34
CA LYS A 359 -39.03 56.12 -10.30
C LYS A 359 -38.55 56.33 -11.74
N TRP A 360 -37.34 56.86 -11.91
CA TRP A 360 -36.72 57.19 -13.20
C TRP A 360 -35.73 56.14 -13.71
N LEU A 361 -35.08 55.38 -12.82
CA LEU A 361 -34.01 54.44 -13.16
C LEU A 361 -34.48 53.15 -13.86
N GLY A 362 -35.78 52.85 -13.84
CA GLY A 362 -36.29 51.56 -14.27
C GLY A 362 -35.83 50.42 -13.34
N THR A 363 -36.76 49.55 -12.95
CA THR A 363 -36.49 48.41 -12.04
C THR A 363 -35.44 47.42 -12.58
N HIS A 364 -35.11 47.47 -13.87
CA HIS A 364 -34.28 46.50 -14.57
C HIS A 364 -32.81 46.39 -14.10
N ASN A 365 -32.16 47.47 -13.68
CA ASN A 365 -30.73 47.42 -13.34
C ASN A 365 -30.45 46.81 -11.94
N ILE A 366 -31.33 47.07 -10.96
CA ILE A 366 -31.22 46.51 -9.60
C ILE A 366 -31.56 45.01 -9.61
N ASP A 367 -32.55 44.61 -10.41
CA ASP A 367 -32.91 43.21 -10.59
C ASP A 367 -31.78 42.43 -11.29
N ASN A 368 -31.08 43.03 -12.26
CA ASN A 368 -29.92 42.41 -12.90
C ASN A 368 -28.75 42.20 -11.93
N ALA A 369 -28.45 43.18 -11.06
CA ALA A 369 -27.41 43.01 -10.03
C ALA A 369 -27.79 41.91 -9.03
N THR A 370 -29.06 41.84 -8.63
CA THR A 370 -29.56 40.81 -7.69
C THR A 370 -29.57 39.41 -8.31
N ARG A 371 -30.01 39.26 -9.57
CA ARG A 371 -29.94 37.98 -10.30
C ARG A 371 -28.50 37.50 -10.50
N SER A 372 -27.58 38.42 -10.76
CA SER A 372 -26.15 38.10 -10.90
C SER A 372 -25.57 37.48 -9.63
N VAL A 373 -26.00 37.94 -8.45
CA VAL A 373 -25.60 37.36 -7.16
C VAL A 373 -26.11 35.92 -6.98
N GLY A 374 -27.35 35.64 -7.38
CA GLY A 374 -27.90 34.28 -7.37
C GLY A 374 -27.06 33.32 -8.22
N ALA A 375 -26.74 33.73 -9.45
CA ALA A 375 -25.89 32.95 -10.36
C ALA A 375 -24.47 32.73 -9.82
N VAL A 376 -23.86 33.75 -9.19
CA VAL A 376 -22.55 33.61 -8.54
C VAL A 376 -22.60 32.59 -7.40
N SER A 377 -23.63 32.64 -6.55
CA SER A 377 -23.77 31.71 -5.43
C SER A 377 -23.98 30.27 -5.91
N GLU A 378 -24.80 30.08 -6.94
CA GLU A 378 -25.05 28.76 -7.53
C GLU A 378 -23.77 28.17 -8.15
N SER A 379 -23.05 28.98 -8.94
CA SER A 379 -21.76 28.58 -9.54
C SER A 379 -20.71 28.26 -8.46
N MET A 380 -20.68 29.04 -7.37
CA MET A 380 -19.81 28.75 -6.22
C MET A 380 -20.17 27.45 -5.51
N SER A 381 -21.46 27.22 -5.23
CA SER A 381 -21.93 25.98 -4.61
C SER A 381 -21.61 24.76 -5.47
N LYS A 382 -21.78 24.89 -6.79
CA LYS A 382 -21.34 23.87 -7.76
C LYS A 382 -19.84 23.62 -7.65
N PHE A 383 -19.01 24.67 -7.68
CA PHE A 383 -17.56 24.54 -7.54
C PHE A 383 -17.14 23.83 -6.24
N VAL A 384 -17.68 24.23 -5.09
CA VAL A 384 -17.35 23.58 -3.80
C VAL A 384 -17.70 22.10 -3.83
N ARG A 385 -18.86 21.74 -4.39
CA ARG A 385 -19.29 20.36 -4.55
C ARG A 385 -18.33 19.59 -5.46
N ASP A 386 -18.04 20.12 -6.65
CA ASP A 386 -17.15 19.49 -7.64
C ASP A 386 -15.73 19.28 -7.05
N ALA A 387 -15.21 20.26 -6.33
CA ALA A 387 -13.91 20.17 -5.64
C ALA A 387 -13.92 19.10 -4.52
N SER A 388 -14.99 19.04 -3.72
CA SER A 388 -15.16 18.02 -2.69
C SER A 388 -15.29 16.61 -3.28
N GLU A 389 -16.01 16.47 -4.38
CA GLU A 389 -16.15 15.21 -5.11
C GLU A 389 -14.81 14.75 -5.70
N ALA A 390 -14.03 15.67 -6.30
CA ALA A 390 -12.69 15.37 -6.80
C ALA A 390 -11.76 14.90 -5.67
N SER A 391 -11.78 15.60 -4.52
CA SER A 391 -10.99 15.22 -3.34
C SER A 391 -11.42 13.88 -2.75
N THR A 392 -12.70 13.56 -2.72
CA THR A 392 -13.20 12.28 -2.22
C THR A 392 -12.78 11.15 -3.16
N ALA A 393 -12.96 11.34 -4.47
CA ALA A 393 -12.58 10.35 -5.47
C ALA A 393 -11.07 10.06 -5.43
N VAL A 394 -10.21 11.07 -5.33
CA VAL A 394 -8.76 10.84 -5.27
C VAL A 394 -8.35 10.07 -4.01
N ASN A 395 -9.00 10.33 -2.86
CA ASN A 395 -8.73 9.60 -1.62
C ASN A 395 -9.17 8.13 -1.72
N THR A 396 -10.30 7.84 -2.35
CA THR A 396 -10.75 6.47 -2.61
C THR A 396 -9.75 5.74 -3.52
N THR A 397 -9.34 6.36 -4.63
CA THR A 397 -8.34 5.78 -5.53
C THR A 397 -6.98 5.58 -4.84
N GLU A 398 -6.57 6.49 -3.94
CA GLU A 398 -5.36 6.35 -3.13
C GLU A 398 -5.40 5.09 -2.25
N GLN A 399 -6.50 4.86 -1.53
CA GLN A 399 -6.68 3.66 -0.71
C GLN A 399 -6.60 2.38 -1.54
N GLU A 400 -7.19 2.40 -2.74
CA GLU A 400 -7.15 1.24 -3.62
C GLU A 400 -5.75 0.96 -4.15
N VAL A 401 -5.02 1.99 -4.61
CA VAL A 401 -3.62 1.88 -5.04
C VAL A 401 -2.74 1.36 -3.91
N ASP A 402 -2.90 1.88 -2.69
CA ASP A 402 -2.15 1.44 -1.50
C ASP A 402 -2.41 -0.04 -1.16
N ALA A 403 -3.66 -0.49 -1.24
CA ALA A 403 -3.99 -1.89 -1.02
C ALA A 403 -3.26 -2.82 -2.03
N ARG A 404 -3.19 -2.42 -3.31
CA ARG A 404 -2.49 -3.20 -4.35
C ARG A 404 -0.97 -3.12 -4.17
N ARG A 405 -0.43 -1.96 -3.78
CA ARG A 405 0.98 -1.79 -3.39
C ARG A 405 1.37 -2.75 -2.27
N GLN A 406 0.54 -2.87 -1.23
CA GLN A 406 0.80 -3.79 -0.12
C GLN A 406 0.82 -5.26 -0.58
N LEU A 407 -0.11 -5.66 -1.45
CA LEU A 407 -0.10 -7.00 -2.05
C LEU A 407 1.19 -7.24 -2.85
N LEU A 408 1.60 -6.27 -3.66
CA LEU A 408 2.83 -6.33 -4.44
C LEU A 408 4.10 -6.39 -3.55
N MET A 409 4.10 -5.69 -2.42
CA MET A 409 5.20 -5.76 -1.44
C MET A 409 5.26 -7.12 -0.72
N ARG A 410 4.11 -7.71 -0.39
CA ARG A 410 4.06 -9.10 0.13
C ARG A 410 4.59 -10.07 -0.91
N ALA A 411 4.18 -9.93 -2.16
CA ALA A 411 4.68 -10.71 -3.29
C ALA A 411 6.20 -10.62 -3.41
N LYS A 412 6.75 -9.40 -3.40
CA LYS A 412 8.19 -9.16 -3.44
C LYS A 412 8.93 -9.85 -2.29
N LYS A 413 8.41 -9.78 -1.06
CA LYS A 413 9.04 -10.41 0.12
C LYS A 413 9.04 -11.94 0.00
N LEU A 414 7.94 -12.52 -0.46
CA LEU A 414 7.84 -13.96 -0.70
C LEU A 414 8.80 -14.42 -1.81
N LEU A 415 8.82 -13.70 -2.92
CA LEU A 415 9.77 -13.95 -4.03
C LEU A 415 11.21 -13.80 -3.57
N ALA A 416 11.53 -12.79 -2.75
CA ALA A 416 12.87 -12.58 -2.20
C ALA A 416 13.31 -13.78 -1.33
N ASN A 417 12.45 -14.25 -0.43
CA ASN A 417 12.70 -15.42 0.40
C ASN A 417 12.90 -16.71 -0.44
N MET A 418 12.20 -16.83 -1.56
CA MET A 418 12.37 -17.94 -2.51
C MET A 418 13.63 -17.78 -3.39
N SER A 419 14.04 -16.53 -3.67
CA SER A 419 15.18 -16.18 -4.55
C SER A 419 16.55 -16.19 -3.88
N ALA A 420 16.60 -16.20 -2.54
CA ALA A 420 17.84 -16.25 -1.73
C ALA A 420 18.74 -17.46 -2.07
N THR A 421 18.27 -18.35 -2.95
CA THR A 421 18.93 -19.56 -3.42
C THR A 421 19.17 -19.65 -4.92
N ALA A 422 18.80 -18.66 -5.74
CA ALA A 422 18.88 -18.82 -7.19
C ALA A 422 19.29 -17.59 -7.99
N TRP A 423 19.05 -16.35 -7.54
CA TRP A 423 19.13 -15.20 -8.45
C TRP A 423 19.95 -14.03 -7.91
N LYS A 424 21.14 -13.84 -8.47
CA LYS A 424 21.90 -12.59 -8.48
C LYS A 424 22.05 -12.12 -9.92
N LYS A 425 21.13 -11.26 -10.40
CA LYS A 425 21.43 -10.30 -11.46
C LYS A 425 20.34 -9.24 -11.56
N ASP A 426 20.77 -7.99 -11.50
CA ASP A 426 19.98 -6.75 -11.47
C ASP A 426 19.27 -6.40 -12.80
N GLY A 427 18.83 -7.41 -13.56
CA GLY A 427 18.11 -7.23 -14.83
C GLY A 427 16.59 -7.38 -14.65
N LYS A 428 15.82 -6.68 -15.50
CA LYS A 428 14.36 -6.83 -15.60
C LYS A 428 14.00 -8.32 -15.66
N ALA A 429 13.25 -8.80 -14.67
CA ALA A 429 13.04 -10.22 -14.47
C ALA A 429 11.99 -10.77 -15.47
N THR A 430 12.43 -11.21 -16.65
CA THR A 430 11.58 -11.84 -17.66
C THR A 430 11.43 -13.34 -17.40
N PHE A 431 10.30 -13.92 -17.80
CA PHE A 431 10.09 -15.38 -17.78
C PHE A 431 11.26 -16.14 -18.42
N GLU A 432 11.72 -15.74 -19.61
CA GLU A 432 12.77 -16.46 -20.35
C GLU A 432 14.12 -16.45 -19.61
N ALA A 433 14.49 -15.31 -19.03
CA ALA A 433 15.70 -15.21 -18.22
C ALA A 433 15.62 -16.11 -16.98
N CYS A 434 14.47 -16.13 -16.30
CA CYS A 434 14.25 -16.99 -15.14
C CYS A 434 14.28 -18.46 -15.52
N ASN A 435 13.54 -18.84 -16.57
CA ASN A 435 13.44 -20.22 -17.03
C ASN A 435 14.80 -20.74 -17.52
N SER A 436 15.59 -19.88 -18.18
CA SER A 436 16.97 -20.21 -18.57
C SER A 436 17.87 -20.45 -17.37
N SER A 437 17.79 -19.62 -16.32
CA SER A 437 18.54 -19.83 -15.08
C SER A 437 18.13 -21.12 -14.36
N VAL A 438 16.83 -21.41 -14.25
CA VAL A 438 16.34 -22.66 -13.66
C VAL A 438 16.86 -23.86 -14.46
N SER A 439 16.81 -23.78 -15.78
CA SER A 439 17.34 -24.82 -16.68
C SER A 439 18.85 -25.03 -16.50
N GLU A 440 19.62 -23.95 -16.35
CA GLU A 440 21.07 -24.02 -16.10
C GLU A 440 21.39 -24.65 -14.74
N ILE A 441 20.64 -24.31 -13.69
CA ILE A 441 20.76 -24.92 -12.35
C ILE A 441 20.50 -26.42 -12.42
N LEU A 442 19.47 -26.85 -13.15
CA LEU A 442 19.14 -28.25 -13.35
C LEU A 442 20.24 -28.99 -14.13
N LYS A 443 20.80 -28.36 -15.17
CA LYS A 443 21.93 -28.92 -15.95
C LYS A 443 23.20 -29.07 -15.11
N ASN A 444 23.48 -28.10 -14.24
CA ASN A 444 24.66 -28.12 -13.36
C ASN A 444 24.50 -29.10 -12.16
N LYS A 445 23.35 -29.78 -12.04
CA LYS A 445 23.03 -30.82 -11.05
C LYS A 445 23.41 -30.46 -9.60
N SER A 446 23.25 -29.20 -9.18
CA SER A 446 23.52 -28.78 -7.81
C SER A 446 22.45 -29.35 -6.84
N PRO A 447 22.74 -30.38 -6.02
CA PRO A 447 21.70 -31.14 -5.33
C PRO A 447 20.94 -30.30 -4.30
N GLU A 448 21.66 -29.41 -3.60
CA GLU A 448 21.08 -28.53 -2.58
C GLU A 448 20.12 -27.51 -3.21
N VAL A 449 20.48 -26.92 -4.36
CA VAL A 449 19.63 -25.93 -5.03
C VAL A 449 18.40 -26.61 -5.64
N ILE A 450 18.57 -27.76 -6.28
CA ILE A 450 17.46 -28.58 -6.81
C ILE A 450 16.48 -28.92 -5.70
N ARG A 451 16.97 -29.40 -4.54
CA ARG A 451 16.11 -29.74 -3.40
C ARG A 451 15.31 -28.55 -2.88
N ARG A 452 15.89 -27.35 -2.89
CA ARG A 452 15.18 -26.12 -2.46
C ARG A 452 14.09 -25.72 -3.45
N ILE A 453 14.35 -25.76 -4.76
CA ILE A 453 13.35 -25.47 -5.80
C ILE A 453 12.22 -26.52 -5.77
N ALA A 454 12.56 -27.80 -5.61
CA ALA A 454 11.59 -28.89 -5.47
C ALA A 454 10.66 -28.71 -4.24
N ARG A 455 11.15 -28.05 -3.18
CA ARG A 455 10.39 -27.75 -1.95
C ARG A 455 9.60 -26.45 -1.99
N LEU A 456 9.62 -25.71 -3.10
CA LEU A 456 8.77 -24.52 -3.24
C LEU A 456 7.30 -24.90 -3.01
N ASN A 457 6.62 -24.11 -2.18
CA ASN A 457 5.23 -24.35 -1.87
C ASN A 457 4.36 -23.97 -3.07
N LYS A 458 3.85 -24.99 -3.77
CA LYS A 458 3.02 -24.82 -4.98
C LYS A 458 1.71 -24.07 -4.70
N THR A 459 1.08 -24.30 -3.55
CA THR A 459 -0.14 -23.60 -3.13
C THR A 459 0.15 -22.11 -2.96
N LEU A 460 1.24 -21.78 -2.28
CA LEU A 460 1.67 -20.39 -2.10
C LEU A 460 2.01 -19.71 -3.43
N LEU A 461 2.67 -20.41 -4.36
CA LEU A 461 2.95 -19.89 -5.70
C LEU A 461 1.66 -19.63 -6.49
N ALA A 462 0.67 -20.52 -6.39
CA ALA A 462 -0.62 -20.35 -7.06
C ALA A 462 -1.42 -19.17 -6.47
N GLU A 463 -1.48 -19.04 -5.14
CA GLU A 463 -2.11 -17.90 -4.45
C GLU A 463 -1.44 -16.58 -4.84
N LEU A 464 -0.11 -16.59 -4.91
CA LEU A 464 0.68 -15.44 -5.31
C LEU A 464 0.40 -15.06 -6.77
N ASN A 465 0.35 -16.04 -7.67
CA ASN A 465 0.02 -15.81 -9.07
C ASN A 465 -1.39 -15.21 -9.23
N ALA A 466 -2.38 -15.78 -8.54
CA ALA A 466 -3.75 -15.27 -8.55
C ALA A 466 -3.83 -13.83 -8.03
N SER A 467 -3.10 -13.52 -6.96
CA SER A 467 -3.03 -12.16 -6.39
C SER A 467 -2.41 -11.16 -7.38
N LEU A 468 -1.36 -11.56 -8.11
CA LEU A 468 -0.72 -10.69 -9.11
C LEU A 468 -1.60 -10.50 -10.34
N HIS A 469 -2.30 -11.55 -10.80
CA HIS A 469 -3.31 -11.42 -11.86
C HIS A 469 -4.47 -10.51 -11.45
N LYS A 470 -4.88 -10.53 -10.17
CA LYS A 470 -5.87 -9.59 -9.67
C LYS A 470 -5.39 -8.13 -9.80
N ILE A 471 -4.15 -7.84 -9.41
CA ILE A 471 -3.55 -6.50 -9.59
C ILE A 471 -3.56 -6.11 -11.08
N ASP A 472 -3.21 -7.04 -11.95
CA ASP A 472 -3.14 -6.83 -13.40
C ASP A 472 -4.53 -6.57 -14.02
N GLY A 473 -5.54 -7.34 -13.63
CA GLY A 473 -6.92 -7.14 -14.10
C GLY A 473 -7.58 -5.85 -13.60
N GLU A 474 -7.15 -5.34 -12.44
CA GLU A 474 -7.69 -4.13 -11.82
C GLU A 474 -6.90 -2.86 -12.17
N ALA A 475 -5.68 -2.99 -12.71
CA ALA A 475 -4.85 -1.83 -13.05
C ALA A 475 -5.51 -0.89 -14.07
N ASP A 476 -6.26 -1.43 -15.04
CA ASP A 476 -7.02 -0.60 -16.00
C ASP A 476 -8.20 0.12 -15.35
N ALA A 477 -8.78 -0.45 -14.29
CA ALA A 477 -9.81 0.23 -13.51
C ALA A 477 -9.20 1.44 -12.79
N LEU A 478 -8.06 1.27 -12.13
CA LEU A 478 -7.34 2.38 -11.47
C LEU A 478 -6.96 3.50 -12.45
N VAL A 479 -6.55 3.15 -13.68
CA VAL A 479 -6.28 4.15 -14.73
C VAL A 479 -7.55 4.93 -15.12
N ARG A 480 -8.69 4.24 -15.25
CA ARG A 480 -9.99 4.88 -15.52
C ARG A 480 -10.42 5.76 -14.36
N ASP A 481 -10.27 5.30 -13.12
CA ASP A 481 -10.63 6.06 -11.93
C ASP A 481 -9.79 7.33 -11.80
N LEU A 482 -8.48 7.24 -12.06
CA LEU A 482 -7.61 8.43 -12.11
C LEU A 482 -7.99 9.39 -13.23
N SER A 483 -8.43 8.88 -14.39
CA SER A 483 -8.94 9.71 -15.47
C SER A 483 -10.24 10.41 -15.07
N ALA A 484 -11.13 9.72 -14.36
CA ALA A 484 -12.35 10.30 -13.80
C ALA A 484 -12.06 11.36 -12.74
N VAL A 485 -11.05 11.15 -11.87
CA VAL A 485 -10.57 12.17 -10.93
C VAL A 485 -10.10 13.41 -11.69
N ASN A 486 -9.28 13.25 -12.74
CA ASN A 486 -8.81 14.38 -13.53
C ASN A 486 -9.98 15.13 -14.21
N SER A 487 -10.98 14.43 -14.74
CA SER A 487 -12.20 15.06 -15.27
C SER A 487 -12.90 15.91 -14.22
N LYS A 488 -13.06 15.38 -12.99
CA LYS A 488 -13.67 16.14 -11.88
C LYS A 488 -12.85 17.36 -11.46
N VAL A 489 -11.52 17.25 -11.50
CA VAL A 489 -10.61 18.38 -11.27
C VAL A 489 -10.76 19.46 -12.34
N GLU A 490 -10.90 19.07 -13.61
CA GLU A 490 -11.14 20.00 -14.72
C GLU A 490 -12.52 20.67 -14.61
N GLU A 491 -13.56 19.91 -14.28
CA GLU A 491 -14.92 20.42 -14.02
C GLU A 491 -14.90 21.43 -12.88
N ALA A 492 -14.29 21.10 -11.74
CA ALA A 492 -14.16 22.00 -10.61
C ALA A 492 -13.36 23.27 -10.97
N SER A 493 -12.27 23.14 -11.73
CA SER A 493 -11.49 24.29 -12.22
C SER A 493 -12.29 25.18 -13.16
N SER A 494 -13.13 24.60 -14.02
CA SER A 494 -14.04 25.34 -14.89
C SER A 494 -15.12 26.07 -14.07
N SER A 495 -15.75 25.40 -13.12
CA SER A 495 -16.73 25.99 -12.19
C SER A 495 -16.09 27.13 -11.37
N ALA A 496 -14.84 27.00 -10.94
CA ALA A 496 -14.09 28.05 -10.25
C ALA A 496 -13.90 29.30 -11.14
N ARG A 497 -13.50 29.09 -12.40
CA ARG A 497 -13.31 30.16 -13.38
C ARG A 497 -14.62 30.87 -13.67
N GLU A 498 -15.70 30.13 -13.85
CA GLU A 498 -17.05 30.66 -14.06
C GLU A 498 -17.51 31.50 -12.86
N ALA A 499 -17.40 30.97 -11.63
CA ALA A 499 -17.76 31.69 -10.42
C ALA A 499 -16.95 32.98 -10.25
N SER A 500 -15.63 32.93 -10.54
CA SER A 500 -14.77 34.11 -10.49
C SER A 500 -15.12 35.14 -11.56
N GLN A 501 -15.47 34.72 -12.77
CA GLN A 501 -15.90 35.61 -13.86
C GLN A 501 -17.25 36.25 -13.52
N LEU A 502 -18.21 35.47 -13.02
CA LEU A 502 -19.51 35.98 -12.57
C LEU A 502 -19.35 36.96 -11.41
N ALA A 503 -18.47 36.71 -10.45
CA ALA A 503 -18.21 37.62 -9.33
C ALA A 503 -17.62 38.96 -9.81
N LYS A 504 -16.71 38.91 -10.78
CA LYS A 504 -16.15 40.11 -11.43
C LYS A 504 -17.23 40.89 -12.20
N LEU A 505 -17.99 40.21 -13.06
CA LEU A 505 -19.09 40.80 -13.82
C LEU A 505 -20.14 41.44 -12.92
N THR A 506 -20.50 40.77 -11.82
CA THR A 506 -21.45 41.28 -10.83
C THR A 506 -20.93 42.58 -10.20
N SER A 507 -19.64 42.64 -9.87
CA SER A 507 -19.02 43.85 -9.33
C SER A 507 -18.99 44.98 -10.37
N GLU A 508 -18.76 44.68 -11.64
CA GLU A 508 -18.81 45.64 -12.75
C GLU A 508 -20.24 46.18 -12.98
N ASN A 509 -21.26 45.32 -12.96
CA ASN A 509 -22.67 45.71 -13.07
C ASN A 509 -23.10 46.67 -11.95
N VAL A 510 -22.61 46.45 -10.72
CA VAL A 510 -22.84 47.37 -9.59
C VAL A 510 -22.24 48.75 -9.89
N LYS A 511 -21.01 48.81 -10.40
CA LYS A 511 -20.37 50.09 -10.77
C LYS A 511 -21.18 50.82 -11.84
N GLU A 512 -21.60 50.11 -12.88
CA GLU A 512 -22.42 50.69 -13.96
C GLU A 512 -23.75 51.23 -13.40
N THR A 513 -24.37 50.51 -12.46
CA THR A 513 -25.61 50.95 -11.80
C THR A 513 -25.41 52.25 -11.03
N ILE A 514 -24.32 52.38 -10.27
CA ILE A 514 -23.99 53.60 -9.52
C ILE A 514 -23.76 54.79 -10.45
N VAL A 515 -23.01 54.57 -11.54
CA VAL A 515 -22.76 55.62 -12.55
C VAL A 515 -24.07 56.08 -13.19
N LYS A 516 -24.98 55.16 -13.52
CA LYS A 516 -26.31 55.50 -14.07
C LYS A 516 -27.15 56.30 -13.06
N VAL A 517 -27.17 55.89 -11.80
CA VAL A 517 -27.90 56.61 -10.72
C VAL A 517 -27.38 58.03 -10.59
N LEU A 518 -26.06 58.19 -10.51
CA LEU A 518 -25.44 59.50 -10.37
C LEU A 518 -25.65 60.39 -11.60
N SER A 519 -25.55 59.83 -12.80
CA SER A 519 -25.83 60.55 -14.05
C SER A 519 -27.28 61.08 -14.06
N GLY A 520 -28.24 60.30 -13.57
CA GLY A 520 -29.63 60.74 -13.41
C GLY A 520 -29.79 61.87 -12.38
N VAL A 521 -29.16 61.76 -11.21
CA VAL A 521 -29.18 62.82 -10.18
C VAL A 521 -28.62 64.13 -10.72
N VAL A 522 -27.49 64.06 -11.43
CA VAL A 522 -26.85 65.22 -12.09
C VAL A 522 -27.78 65.84 -13.13
N ALA A 523 -28.38 65.02 -14.00
CA ALA A 523 -29.29 65.51 -15.02
C ALA A 523 -30.48 66.27 -14.41
N ASN A 524 -31.04 65.75 -13.31
CA ASN A 524 -32.12 66.42 -12.59
C ASN A 524 -31.68 67.76 -11.97
N LEU A 525 -30.51 67.78 -11.32
CA LEU A 525 -29.96 69.00 -10.74
C LEU A 525 -29.72 70.07 -11.83
N CYS A 526 -29.19 69.66 -12.97
CA CYS A 526 -29.01 70.53 -14.14
C CYS A 526 -30.33 71.04 -14.72
N ALA A 527 -31.34 70.17 -14.83
CA ALA A 527 -32.67 70.56 -15.30
C ALA A 527 -33.32 71.59 -14.35
N ALA A 528 -33.26 71.35 -13.04
CA ALA A 528 -33.78 72.29 -12.03
C ALA A 528 -33.08 73.66 -12.10
N LEU A 529 -31.75 73.68 -12.29
CA LEU A 529 -31.00 74.94 -12.49
C LEU A 529 -31.39 75.67 -13.78
N GLY A 530 -31.55 74.93 -14.87
CA GLY A 530 -32.01 75.49 -16.14
C GLY A 530 -33.40 76.10 -16.03
N GLU A 531 -34.32 75.44 -15.33
CA GLU A 531 -35.67 75.97 -15.07
C GLU A 531 -35.63 77.20 -14.16
N LEU A 532 -34.82 77.18 -13.09
CA LEU A 532 -34.70 78.33 -12.19
C LEU A 532 -34.16 79.56 -12.90
N ARG A 533 -33.20 79.38 -13.81
CA ARG A 533 -32.73 80.45 -14.68
C ARG A 533 -33.85 81.01 -15.55
N ALA A 534 -34.59 80.16 -16.26
CA ALA A 534 -35.67 80.61 -17.14
C ALA A 534 -36.69 81.46 -16.37
N LEU A 535 -37.02 81.06 -15.13
CA LEU A 535 -37.89 81.82 -14.24
C LEU A 535 -37.27 83.15 -13.78
N HIS A 536 -35.94 83.22 -13.60
CA HIS A 536 -35.25 84.46 -13.28
C HIS A 536 -35.24 85.42 -14.47
N ASP A 537 -34.94 84.93 -15.69
CA ASP A 537 -35.00 85.73 -16.92
C ASP A 537 -36.42 86.32 -17.11
N GLU A 538 -37.47 85.56 -16.79
CA GLU A 538 -38.87 86.02 -16.79
C GLU A 538 -39.16 87.05 -15.68
N SER A 539 -38.60 86.86 -14.47
CA SER A 539 -38.69 87.82 -13.36
C SER A 539 -38.06 89.18 -13.70
N GLU A 540 -36.92 89.19 -14.38
CA GLU A 540 -36.24 90.42 -14.80
C GLU A 540 -37.08 91.23 -15.79
N ILE A 541 -37.80 90.55 -16.71
CA ILE A 541 -38.73 91.21 -17.63
C ILE A 541 -39.84 91.92 -16.83
N PHE A 542 -40.47 91.22 -15.88
CA PHE A 542 -41.51 91.82 -15.04
C PHE A 542 -40.96 92.92 -14.11
N ASN A 543 -39.71 92.83 -13.67
CA ASN A 543 -39.07 93.85 -12.86
C ASN A 543 -38.79 95.12 -13.67
N ALA A 544 -38.22 94.99 -14.88
CA ALA A 544 -38.05 96.10 -15.80
C ALA A 544 -39.39 96.78 -16.11
N HIS A 545 -40.44 95.98 -16.29
CA HIS A 545 -41.78 96.48 -16.47
C HIS A 545 -42.31 97.24 -15.24
N ALA A 546 -42.12 96.70 -14.03
CA ALA A 546 -42.48 97.38 -12.79
C ALA A 546 -41.75 98.73 -12.62
N VAL A 547 -40.45 98.80 -12.97
CA VAL A 547 -39.68 100.05 -12.93
C VAL A 547 -40.23 101.07 -13.93
N HIS A 548 -40.61 100.63 -15.14
CA HIS A 548 -41.22 101.50 -16.13
C HIS A 548 -42.61 102.00 -15.68
N ALA A 549 -43.45 101.13 -15.13
CA ALA A 549 -44.75 101.51 -14.57
C ALA A 549 -44.60 102.50 -13.40
N GLU A 550 -43.59 102.33 -12.55
CA GLU A 550 -43.26 103.27 -11.47
C GLU A 550 -42.91 104.66 -12.00
N ALA A 551 -42.00 104.72 -12.97
CA ALA A 551 -41.58 105.97 -13.59
C ALA A 551 -42.78 106.70 -14.22
N ASN A 552 -43.67 105.97 -14.90
CA ASN A 552 -44.90 106.52 -15.47
C ASN A 552 -45.86 107.07 -14.39
N ILE A 553 -46.09 106.32 -13.30
CA ILE A 553 -46.93 106.79 -12.19
C ILE A 553 -46.33 108.07 -11.59
N SER A 554 -45.02 108.10 -11.32
CA SER A 554 -44.33 109.27 -10.77
C SER A 554 -44.39 110.47 -11.71
N GLU A 555 -44.18 110.29 -13.02
CA GLU A 555 -44.27 111.37 -14.00
C GLU A 555 -45.69 111.96 -14.06
N TRP A 556 -46.73 111.11 -14.07
CA TRP A 556 -48.10 111.58 -14.09
C TRP A 556 -48.51 112.26 -12.78
N LEU A 557 -48.05 111.77 -11.62
CA LEU A 557 -48.31 112.44 -10.33
C LEU A 557 -47.70 113.85 -10.29
N VAL A 558 -46.45 114.02 -10.78
CA VAL A 558 -45.84 115.36 -10.91
C VAL A 558 -46.66 116.27 -11.83
N ARG A 559 -47.20 115.74 -12.93
CA ARG A 559 -48.07 116.50 -13.84
C ARG A 559 -49.41 116.87 -13.20
N VAL A 560 -49.99 115.99 -12.38
CA VAL A 560 -51.23 116.24 -11.64
C VAL A 560 -50.99 117.29 -10.55
N ASP A 561 -49.89 117.21 -9.80
CA ASP A 561 -49.49 118.20 -8.80
C ASP A 561 -49.25 119.59 -9.43
N ALA A 562 -48.57 119.65 -10.57
CA ALA A 562 -48.37 120.91 -11.31
C ALA A 562 -49.69 121.50 -11.85
N ALA A 563 -50.67 120.65 -12.22
CA ALA A 563 -51.99 121.11 -12.64
C ALA A 563 -52.81 121.67 -11.46
N ARG A 564 -52.58 121.17 -10.24
CA ARG A 564 -53.21 121.62 -8.99
C ARG A 564 -52.85 123.05 -8.61
N GLU A 565 -51.66 123.52 -8.97
CA GLU A 565 -51.20 124.90 -8.75
C GLU A 565 -51.86 125.93 -9.68
N SER A 566 -52.60 125.48 -10.70
CA SER A 566 -53.48 126.37 -11.47
C SER A 566 -54.88 126.36 -10.86
N ASP A 567 -55.41 127.54 -10.49
CA ASP A 567 -56.73 127.74 -9.86
C ASP A 567 -57.95 127.23 -10.67
N ALA A 568 -57.73 126.51 -11.78
CA ALA A 568 -58.78 126.01 -12.68
C ALA A 568 -59.18 124.53 -12.46
N LEU A 569 -58.52 123.77 -11.57
CA LEU A 569 -58.72 122.30 -11.48
C LEU A 569 -58.76 121.69 -10.07
N VAL A 570 -59.11 122.46 -9.04
CA VAL A 570 -59.07 122.00 -7.63
C VAL A 570 -59.93 120.75 -7.36
N ASP A 571 -61.08 120.61 -8.04
CA ASP A 571 -62.04 119.50 -7.83
C ASP A 571 -61.74 118.23 -8.68
N LEU A 572 -60.65 118.25 -9.47
CA LEU A 572 -60.25 117.14 -10.36
C LEU A 572 -59.12 116.26 -9.78
N SER A 573 -58.45 116.73 -8.72
CA SER A 573 -57.27 116.10 -8.10
C SER A 573 -57.57 114.77 -7.40
N GLY A 574 -58.56 114.71 -6.51
CA GLY A 574 -58.76 113.55 -5.61
C GLY A 574 -59.02 112.22 -6.31
N SER A 575 -59.90 112.17 -7.33
CA SER A 575 -60.25 110.89 -7.99
C SER A 575 -59.18 110.38 -8.97
N VAL A 576 -58.33 111.27 -9.54
CA VAL A 576 -57.19 110.87 -10.39
C VAL A 576 -56.02 110.42 -9.51
N GLU A 577 -55.78 111.12 -8.40
CA GLU A 577 -54.83 110.71 -7.37
C GLU A 577 -55.18 109.34 -6.79
N ASP A 578 -56.45 109.07 -6.49
CA ASP A 578 -56.93 107.76 -6.01
C ASP A 578 -56.73 106.64 -7.05
N ALA A 579 -56.87 106.95 -8.34
CA ALA A 579 -56.64 105.99 -9.42
C ALA A 579 -55.14 105.66 -9.56
N PHE A 580 -54.25 106.67 -9.54
CA PHE A 580 -52.79 106.44 -9.52
C PHE A 580 -52.32 105.81 -8.20
N ALA A 581 -52.96 106.11 -7.06
CA ALA A 581 -52.70 105.42 -5.80
C ALA A 581 -53.13 103.95 -5.86
N THR A 582 -54.19 103.63 -6.59
CA THR A 582 -54.63 102.25 -6.86
C THR A 582 -53.64 101.51 -7.77
N ALA A 583 -53.18 102.15 -8.86
CA ALA A 583 -52.11 101.62 -9.71
C ALA A 583 -50.80 101.41 -8.92
N GLY A 584 -50.43 102.37 -8.07
CA GLY A 584 -49.28 102.28 -7.17
C GLY A 584 -49.39 101.12 -6.16
N LYS A 585 -50.58 100.88 -5.59
CA LYS A 585 -50.83 99.71 -4.72
C LYS A 585 -50.68 98.40 -5.48
N ARG A 586 -51.18 98.31 -6.73
CA ARG A 586 -51.01 97.11 -7.58
C ARG A 586 -49.54 96.90 -7.95
N LEU A 587 -48.82 97.97 -8.24
CA LEU A 587 -47.39 97.93 -8.53
C LEU A 587 -46.57 97.44 -7.33
N GLN A 588 -46.91 97.85 -6.12
CA GLN A 588 -46.29 97.33 -4.89
C GLN A 588 -46.55 95.82 -4.70
N VAL A 589 -47.72 95.31 -5.10
CA VAL A 589 -48.00 93.86 -5.08
C VAL A 589 -47.11 93.13 -6.06
N LEU A 590 -46.97 93.62 -7.31
CA LEU A 590 -46.06 93.06 -8.32
C LEU A 590 -44.61 93.02 -7.80
N LYS A 591 -44.08 94.15 -7.31
CA LYS A 591 -42.73 94.23 -6.74
C LYS A 591 -42.51 93.25 -5.58
N ARG A 592 -43.51 93.08 -4.71
CA ARG A 592 -43.44 92.12 -3.58
C ARG A 592 -43.42 90.67 -4.05
N VAL A 593 -44.18 90.33 -5.10
CA VAL A 593 -44.21 88.98 -5.67
C VAL A 593 -42.89 88.66 -6.37
N LEU A 594 -42.34 89.62 -7.14
CA LEU A 594 -41.02 89.49 -7.77
C LEU A 594 -39.90 89.33 -6.75
N HIS A 595 -39.91 90.11 -5.66
CA HIS A 595 -38.94 89.94 -4.58
C HIS A 595 -39.02 88.54 -3.94
N ARG A 596 -40.24 88.02 -3.71
CA ARG A 596 -40.42 86.66 -3.18
C ARG A 596 -39.99 85.56 -4.15
N ALA A 597 -40.08 85.82 -5.46
CA ALA A 597 -39.60 84.91 -6.49
C ALA A 597 -38.07 84.84 -6.47
N ASP A 598 -37.41 86.00 -6.38
CA ASP A 598 -35.95 86.12 -6.26
C ASP A 598 -35.44 85.53 -4.92
N GLU A 599 -36.20 85.65 -3.82
CA GLU A 599 -35.89 84.96 -2.57
C GLU A 599 -35.83 83.42 -2.71
N GLN A 600 -36.62 82.81 -3.61
CA GLN A 600 -36.50 81.35 -3.83
C GLN A 600 -35.21 81.01 -4.56
N ARG A 601 -34.73 81.91 -5.43
CA ARG A 601 -33.45 81.77 -6.12
C ARG A 601 -32.29 81.91 -5.13
N ASP A 602 -32.32 82.92 -4.26
CA ASP A 602 -31.30 83.09 -3.21
C ASP A 602 -31.23 81.89 -2.26
N LYS A 603 -32.37 81.26 -1.95
CA LYS A 603 -32.40 80.00 -1.19
C LYS A 603 -31.68 78.87 -1.92
N VAL A 604 -31.88 78.72 -3.22
CA VAL A 604 -31.17 77.70 -4.02
C VAL A 604 -29.67 77.98 -4.06
N VAL A 605 -29.26 79.24 -4.22
CA VAL A 605 -27.85 79.65 -4.17
C VAL A 605 -27.24 79.38 -2.79
N GLY A 606 -27.98 79.67 -1.72
CA GLY A 606 -27.60 79.36 -0.34
C GLY A 606 -27.43 77.86 -0.10
N GLU A 607 -28.42 77.06 -0.50
CA GLU A 607 -28.38 75.58 -0.37
C GLU A 607 -27.22 74.96 -1.17
N LEU A 608 -26.91 75.50 -2.35
CA LEU A 608 -25.75 75.11 -3.17
C LEU A 608 -24.42 75.47 -2.50
N THR A 609 -24.34 76.66 -1.90
CA THR A 609 -23.15 77.15 -1.20
C THR A 609 -22.91 76.34 0.07
N ASP A 610 -23.94 76.11 0.88
CA ASP A 610 -23.88 75.29 2.09
C ASP A 610 -23.47 73.86 1.76
N SER A 611 -24.02 73.28 0.69
CA SER A 611 -23.65 71.93 0.24
C SER A 611 -22.19 71.85 -0.24
N ALA A 612 -21.67 72.88 -0.90
CA ALA A 612 -20.27 72.96 -1.31
C ALA A 612 -19.31 73.12 -0.11
N VAL A 613 -19.75 73.77 0.97
CA VAL A 613 -18.97 73.98 2.21
C VAL A 613 -18.98 72.73 3.10
N VAL A 614 -20.11 72.03 3.21
CA VAL A 614 -20.23 70.75 3.95
C VAL A 614 -19.34 69.67 3.31
N ALA A 615 -19.20 69.68 1.98
CA ALA A 615 -18.24 68.82 1.28
C ALA A 615 -16.76 69.11 1.65
N GLY A 616 -16.45 70.26 2.27
CA GLY A 616 -15.10 70.67 2.67
C GLY A 616 -14.66 70.29 4.10
N HIS A 617 -15.59 69.89 4.98
CA HIS A 617 -15.30 69.59 6.39
C HIS A 617 -15.30 68.09 6.73
N SER A 618 -15.62 67.22 5.76
CA SER A 618 -15.54 65.78 5.93
C SER A 618 -14.07 65.34 5.90
N SER A 619 -13.53 65.03 7.07
CA SER A 619 -12.12 64.67 7.34
C SER A 619 -11.69 63.30 6.79
N GLY A 620 -12.06 62.99 5.55
CA GLY A 620 -11.65 61.77 4.86
C GLY A 620 -11.16 62.12 3.45
N ASP A 621 -9.86 61.93 3.22
CA ASP A 621 -9.10 62.07 1.96
C ASP A 621 -9.58 61.13 0.83
N SER A 622 -10.88 60.93 0.66
CA SER A 622 -11.38 60.23 -0.50
C SER A 622 -11.42 61.19 -1.69
N LEU A 623 -10.82 60.76 -2.81
CA LEU A 623 -10.90 61.40 -4.13
C LEU A 623 -12.36 61.77 -4.51
N VAL A 624 -13.33 61.03 -3.95
CA VAL A 624 -14.78 61.23 -4.07
C VAL A 624 -15.22 62.60 -3.54
N ASN A 625 -14.83 62.96 -2.32
CA ASN A 625 -15.23 64.23 -1.69
C ASN A 625 -14.62 65.42 -2.43
N LYS A 626 -13.38 65.27 -2.91
CA LYS A 626 -12.72 66.27 -3.75
C LYS A 626 -13.45 66.47 -5.09
N THR A 627 -13.77 65.37 -5.78
CA THR A 627 -14.48 65.43 -7.08
C THR A 627 -15.88 66.02 -6.93
N LEU A 628 -16.59 65.68 -5.84
CA LEU A 628 -17.89 66.28 -5.50
C LEU A 628 -17.78 67.79 -5.24
N ARG A 629 -16.77 68.19 -4.47
CA ARG A 629 -16.48 69.61 -4.24
C ARG A 629 -16.23 70.31 -5.55
N ASP A 630 -15.43 69.74 -6.45
CA ASP A 630 -15.12 70.35 -7.74
C ASP A 630 -16.39 70.50 -8.61
N VAL A 631 -17.28 69.50 -8.62
CA VAL A 631 -18.59 69.57 -9.31
C VAL A 631 -19.50 70.64 -8.69
N LEU A 632 -19.68 70.62 -7.36
CA LEU A 632 -20.55 71.57 -6.66
C LEU A 632 -20.01 72.99 -6.74
N VAL A 633 -18.70 73.20 -6.54
CA VAL A 633 -18.06 74.52 -6.64
C VAL A 633 -18.16 75.08 -8.06
N ASN A 634 -18.01 74.25 -9.08
CA ASN A 634 -18.17 74.69 -10.47
C ASN A 634 -19.62 75.11 -10.78
N ILE A 635 -20.60 74.33 -10.30
CA ILE A 635 -22.01 74.68 -10.41
C ILE A 635 -22.30 75.99 -9.65
N THR A 636 -21.91 76.08 -8.38
CA THR A 636 -22.15 77.24 -7.52
C THR A 636 -21.48 78.53 -8.04
N SER A 637 -20.24 78.45 -8.52
CA SER A 637 -19.54 79.62 -9.09
C SER A 637 -20.19 80.13 -10.38
N THR A 638 -20.73 79.25 -11.21
CA THR A 638 -21.42 79.63 -12.45
C THR A 638 -22.84 80.14 -12.19
N VAL A 639 -23.53 79.59 -11.18
CA VAL A 639 -24.85 80.02 -10.71
C VAL A 639 -24.77 81.41 -10.06
N SER A 640 -23.79 81.66 -9.19
CA SER A 640 -23.63 82.93 -8.45
C SER A 640 -23.23 84.13 -9.33
N ALA A 641 -22.65 83.91 -10.52
CA ALA A 641 -22.12 84.99 -11.34
C ALA A 641 -23.12 85.51 -12.40
N THR A 642 -23.87 84.64 -13.06
CA THR A 642 -24.76 85.03 -14.20
C THR A 642 -25.89 84.04 -14.50
N PHE A 643 -26.03 82.93 -13.75
CA PHE A 643 -26.84 81.76 -14.18
C PHE A 643 -26.63 81.47 -15.68
N SER A 644 -25.38 81.36 -16.15
CA SER A 644 -25.01 81.19 -17.56
C SER A 644 -25.71 80.01 -18.28
N ARG A 645 -25.80 80.03 -19.62
CA ARG A 645 -26.54 79.02 -20.41
C ARG A 645 -25.84 77.65 -20.30
N ASP A 646 -24.58 77.69 -19.89
CA ASP A 646 -23.64 76.58 -19.81
C ASP A 646 -23.32 76.15 -18.36
N VAL A 647 -24.17 76.47 -17.36
CA VAL A 647 -23.98 76.05 -15.95
C VAL A 647 -23.77 74.54 -15.80
N CYS A 648 -24.30 73.75 -16.74
CA CYS A 648 -24.02 72.32 -16.89
C CYS A 648 -23.25 72.03 -18.18
N SER A 649 -22.08 72.65 -18.34
CA SER A 649 -21.19 72.33 -19.47
C SER A 649 -20.89 70.83 -19.51
N ALA A 650 -21.13 70.21 -20.67
CA ALA A 650 -21.08 68.77 -20.86
C ALA A 650 -19.66 68.15 -20.74
N SER A 651 -18.60 68.95 -20.55
CA SER A 651 -17.21 68.47 -20.56
C SER A 651 -16.69 67.98 -19.20
N LEU A 652 -17.12 68.59 -18.08
CA LEU A 652 -16.58 68.29 -16.74
C LEU A 652 -17.32 67.15 -16.01
N MET A 653 -18.59 66.95 -16.34
CA MET A 653 -19.41 65.88 -15.74
C MET A 653 -18.99 64.47 -16.19
N PRO A 654 -18.68 64.20 -17.47
CA PRO A 654 -18.22 62.88 -17.91
C PRO A 654 -16.90 62.45 -17.28
N GLU A 655 -15.93 63.35 -17.08
CA GLU A 655 -14.65 63.03 -16.43
C GLU A 655 -14.82 62.69 -14.94
N SER A 656 -15.69 63.45 -14.25
CA SER A 656 -16.05 63.19 -12.85
C SER A 656 -16.81 61.87 -12.69
N LEU A 657 -17.74 61.56 -13.60
CA LEU A 657 -18.47 60.29 -13.66
C LEU A 657 -17.53 59.10 -13.97
N LYS A 658 -16.51 59.31 -14.82
CA LYS A 658 -15.49 58.30 -15.17
C LYS A 658 -14.52 57.99 -14.02
N LEU A 659 -14.19 58.98 -13.20
CA LEU A 659 -13.41 58.79 -11.98
C LEU A 659 -14.16 57.93 -10.95
N LEU A 660 -15.47 58.12 -10.85
CA LEU A 660 -16.35 57.33 -9.98
C LEU A 660 -16.56 55.90 -10.52
N SER A 661 -16.62 55.72 -11.84
CA SER A 661 -16.72 54.38 -12.46
C SER A 661 -15.48 53.50 -12.25
N ASN A 662 -14.31 54.12 -12.04
CA ASN A 662 -13.04 53.42 -11.84
C ASN A 662 -12.82 52.91 -10.41
N MET A 663 -13.79 53.09 -9.50
CA MET A 663 -13.66 52.63 -8.11
C MET A 663 -13.72 51.10 -8.03
N THR A 664 -12.75 50.50 -7.35
CA THR A 664 -12.64 49.04 -7.19
C THR A 664 -12.84 48.58 -5.75
N ASP A 665 -12.68 49.45 -4.77
CA ASP A 665 -12.71 49.08 -3.34
C ASP A 665 -14.06 49.41 -2.68
N ARG A 666 -14.57 48.49 -1.86
CA ARG A 666 -15.91 48.55 -1.25
C ARG A 666 -16.14 49.80 -0.40
N PRO A 667 -15.21 50.24 0.48
CA PRO A 667 -15.34 51.51 1.20
C PRO A 667 -15.48 52.73 0.28
N ALA A 668 -14.73 52.76 -0.83
CA ALA A 668 -14.83 53.85 -1.81
C ALA A 668 -16.20 53.85 -2.51
N VAL A 669 -16.69 52.68 -2.90
CA VAL A 669 -18.04 52.52 -3.49
C VAL A 669 -19.12 52.98 -2.50
N MET A 670 -19.07 52.53 -1.24
CA MET A 670 -20.06 52.94 -0.23
C MET A 670 -20.01 54.43 0.10
N SER A 671 -18.81 55.04 0.12
CA SER A 671 -18.65 56.49 0.28
C SER A 671 -19.28 57.25 -0.89
N SER A 672 -19.11 56.77 -2.12
CA SER A 672 -19.74 57.38 -3.31
C SER A 672 -21.28 57.33 -3.27
N LEU A 673 -21.86 56.29 -2.68
CA LEU A 673 -23.31 56.22 -2.49
C LEU A 673 -23.80 57.32 -1.53
N HIS A 674 -23.13 57.51 -0.39
CA HIS A 674 -23.50 58.60 0.53
C HIS A 674 -23.54 59.97 -0.17
N VAL A 675 -22.59 60.20 -1.07
CA VAL A 675 -22.52 61.38 -1.91
C VAL A 675 -23.70 61.49 -2.89
N VAL A 676 -24.08 60.39 -3.55
CA VAL A 676 -25.28 60.34 -4.41
C VAL A 676 -26.54 60.72 -3.64
N ALA A 677 -26.71 60.27 -2.38
CA ALA A 677 -27.87 60.67 -1.57
C ALA A 677 -27.87 62.16 -1.22
N GLN A 678 -26.71 62.74 -0.91
CA GLN A 678 -26.61 64.18 -0.62
C GLN A 678 -26.99 65.02 -1.85
N LEU A 679 -26.45 64.67 -3.02
CA LEU A 679 -26.80 65.32 -4.28
C LEU A 679 -28.28 65.17 -4.64
N ASN A 680 -28.87 64.00 -4.40
CA ASN A 680 -30.29 63.79 -4.65
C ASN A 680 -31.18 64.64 -3.73
N ARG A 681 -30.82 64.76 -2.44
CA ARG A 681 -31.54 65.65 -1.51
C ARG A 681 -31.48 67.11 -1.96
N LEU A 682 -30.31 67.55 -2.41
CA LEU A 682 -30.14 68.89 -2.97
C LEU A 682 -31.00 69.08 -4.24
N ALA A 683 -30.96 68.15 -5.19
CA ALA A 683 -31.79 68.21 -6.39
C ALA A 683 -33.29 68.29 -6.07
N ASN A 684 -33.79 67.46 -5.14
CA ASN A 684 -35.19 67.51 -4.71
C ASN A 684 -35.56 68.83 -4.03
N SER A 685 -34.65 69.38 -3.21
CA SER A 685 -34.85 70.68 -2.57
C SER A 685 -34.97 71.78 -3.62
N MET A 686 -34.05 71.81 -4.59
CA MET A 686 -34.03 72.77 -5.70
C MET A 686 -35.29 72.67 -6.57
N GLU A 687 -35.73 71.46 -6.91
CA GLU A 687 -37.00 71.25 -7.63
C GLU A 687 -38.18 71.83 -6.83
N GLY A 688 -38.19 71.63 -5.51
CA GLY A 688 -39.16 72.24 -4.61
C GLY A 688 -39.15 73.78 -4.64
N GLN A 689 -37.98 74.40 -4.74
CA GLN A 689 -37.84 75.85 -4.88
C GLN A 689 -38.25 76.34 -6.28
N VAL A 690 -37.89 75.61 -7.35
CA VAL A 690 -38.31 75.90 -8.73
C VAL A 690 -39.83 75.91 -8.85
N LEU A 691 -40.52 74.92 -8.26
CA LEU A 691 -41.98 74.87 -8.26
C LEU A 691 -42.61 76.07 -7.54
N ARG A 692 -41.99 76.56 -6.46
CA ARG A 692 -42.44 77.76 -5.74
C ARG A 692 -42.19 79.02 -6.57
N ALA A 693 -41.01 79.15 -7.16
CA ALA A 693 -40.66 80.26 -8.04
C ALA A 693 -41.60 80.34 -9.24
N ARG A 694 -41.90 79.21 -9.91
CA ARG A 694 -42.85 79.14 -11.02
C ARG A 694 -44.22 79.68 -10.65
N ARG A 695 -44.74 79.29 -9.48
CA ARG A 695 -46.04 79.81 -8.98
C ARG A 695 -45.98 81.31 -8.72
N LEU A 696 -44.87 81.82 -8.19
CA LEU A 696 -44.70 83.25 -7.92
C LEU A 696 -44.60 84.06 -9.22
N ILE A 697 -43.90 83.56 -10.23
CA ILE A 697 -43.80 84.22 -11.54
C ILE A 697 -45.15 84.25 -12.26
N GLN A 698 -45.95 83.18 -12.17
CA GLN A 698 -47.34 83.20 -12.66
C GLN A 698 -48.17 84.29 -11.98
N VAL A 699 -48.06 84.43 -10.65
CA VAL A 699 -48.73 85.50 -9.91
C VAL A 699 -48.18 86.89 -10.28
N ALA A 700 -46.89 87.00 -10.61
CA ALA A 700 -46.28 88.24 -11.09
C ALA A 700 -46.84 88.63 -12.46
N ALA A 701 -47.03 87.68 -13.38
CA ALA A 701 -47.67 87.91 -14.67
C ALA A 701 -49.10 88.47 -14.50
N ASP A 702 -49.91 87.83 -13.65
CA ASP A 702 -51.27 88.30 -13.34
C ASP A 702 -51.26 89.69 -12.67
N SER A 703 -50.32 89.93 -11.76
CA SER A 703 -50.17 91.22 -11.08
C SER A 703 -49.71 92.31 -12.04
N SER A 704 -48.85 91.98 -13.00
CA SER A 704 -48.39 92.90 -14.06
C SER A 704 -49.54 93.35 -14.94
N ALA A 705 -50.38 92.42 -15.40
CA ALA A 705 -51.57 92.77 -16.18
C ALA A 705 -52.54 93.66 -15.39
N GLN A 706 -52.66 93.46 -14.07
CA GLN A 706 -53.46 94.33 -13.21
C GLN A 706 -52.85 95.73 -13.03
N VAL A 707 -51.52 95.85 -13.01
CA VAL A 707 -50.82 97.14 -12.99
C VAL A 707 -51.10 97.89 -14.29
N ASP A 708 -51.00 97.22 -15.44
CA ASP A 708 -51.29 97.83 -16.75
C ASP A 708 -52.72 98.34 -16.83
N ALA A 709 -53.69 97.50 -16.48
CA ALA A 709 -55.09 97.88 -16.50
C ALA A 709 -55.38 99.07 -15.56
N ALA A 710 -54.80 99.08 -14.36
CA ALA A 710 -54.98 100.18 -13.40
C ALA A 710 -54.26 101.46 -13.84
N LEU A 711 -53.08 101.34 -14.45
CA LEU A 711 -52.31 102.47 -14.96
C LEU A 711 -52.97 103.09 -16.18
N GLU A 712 -53.43 102.28 -17.12
CA GLU A 712 -54.17 102.73 -18.30
C GLU A 712 -55.45 103.48 -17.88
N GLU A 713 -56.19 102.93 -16.93
CA GLU A 713 -57.39 103.57 -16.38
C GLU A 713 -57.07 104.88 -15.66
N ALA A 714 -56.01 104.95 -14.85
CA ALA A 714 -55.57 106.17 -14.19
C ALA A 714 -55.14 107.26 -15.20
N VAL A 715 -54.41 106.88 -16.24
CA VAL A 715 -54.00 107.78 -17.34
C VAL A 715 -55.19 108.24 -18.16
N ARG A 716 -56.16 107.35 -18.45
CA ARG A 716 -57.42 107.69 -19.14
C ARG A 716 -58.20 108.73 -18.34
N MET A 717 -58.40 108.48 -17.04
CA MET A 717 -59.09 109.41 -16.14
C MET A 717 -58.38 110.76 -16.07
N ALA A 718 -57.04 110.78 -15.97
CA ALA A 718 -56.25 112.01 -15.96
C ALA A 718 -56.43 112.83 -17.25
N ARG A 719 -56.49 112.15 -18.40
CA ARG A 719 -56.67 112.80 -19.71
C ARG A 719 -58.05 113.37 -19.92
N GLU A 720 -59.10 112.59 -19.65
CA GLU A 720 -60.50 113.04 -19.79
C GLU A 720 -60.79 114.27 -18.93
N ARG A 721 -60.14 114.35 -17.76
CA ARG A 721 -60.30 115.42 -16.78
C ARG A 721 -59.45 116.67 -17.04
N SER A 722 -58.37 116.56 -17.81
CA SER A 722 -57.48 117.69 -18.13
C SER A 722 -58.04 118.74 -19.13
N GLY A 723 -59.25 118.53 -19.66
CA GLY A 723 -60.01 119.55 -20.40
C GLY A 723 -59.40 120.09 -21.71
N LYS A 724 -58.33 119.51 -22.26
CA LYS A 724 -57.77 119.89 -23.56
C LYS A 724 -57.98 118.80 -24.63
N PRO A 725 -58.72 119.07 -25.73
CA PRO A 725 -58.67 118.23 -26.92
C PRO A 725 -57.35 118.53 -27.66
N GLN A 726 -56.30 117.75 -27.38
CA GLN A 726 -55.17 117.61 -28.31
C GLN A 726 -55.39 116.39 -29.20
N CYS A 727 -55.13 116.57 -30.49
CA CYS A 727 -55.48 115.71 -31.61
C CYS A 727 -55.25 114.19 -31.39
N PRO A 728 -56.23 113.32 -31.69
CA PRO A 728 -56.19 111.90 -31.34
C PRO A 728 -55.28 111.02 -32.23
N ALA A 729 -54.70 111.53 -33.32
CA ALA A 729 -54.07 110.66 -34.32
C ALA A 729 -52.65 110.16 -33.98
N LEU A 730 -51.81 110.95 -33.30
CA LEU A 730 -50.40 110.57 -33.06
C LEU A 730 -50.23 109.62 -31.86
N TYR A 731 -51.12 109.69 -30.88
CA TYR A 731 -51.01 108.95 -29.62
C TYR A 731 -51.49 107.49 -29.74
N GLN A 732 -52.55 107.22 -30.54
CA GLN A 732 -52.93 105.85 -30.88
C GLN A 732 -51.87 105.14 -31.76
N GLN A 733 -51.11 105.89 -32.56
CA GLN A 733 -49.97 105.33 -33.30
C GLN A 733 -48.78 104.99 -32.39
N LEU A 734 -48.55 105.73 -31.31
CA LEU A 734 -47.51 105.43 -30.32
C LEU A 734 -47.89 104.29 -29.37
N LEU A 735 -49.15 104.19 -28.94
CA LEU A 735 -49.63 103.02 -28.19
C LEU A 735 -49.69 101.76 -29.06
N GLY A 736 -50.04 101.89 -30.36
CA GLY A 736 -49.96 100.78 -31.32
C GLY A 736 -48.52 100.33 -31.61
N ALA A 737 -47.54 101.23 -31.56
CA ALA A 737 -46.12 100.90 -31.66
C ALA A 737 -45.54 100.30 -30.36
N LEU A 738 -46.12 100.61 -29.19
CA LEU A 738 -45.78 100.01 -27.90
C LEU A 738 -46.49 98.66 -27.65
N GLY A 739 -47.55 98.36 -28.41
CA GLY A 739 -48.22 97.06 -28.42
C GLY A 739 -47.54 95.99 -29.28
N LEU A 740 -46.38 96.30 -29.88
CA LEU A 740 -45.59 95.36 -30.69
C LEU A 740 -44.24 95.09 -30.02
N HIS A 741 -44.27 94.41 -28.87
CA HIS A 741 -43.29 93.40 -28.48
C HIS A 741 -43.81 92.69 -27.21
N TRP A 742 -44.70 91.73 -27.45
CA TRP A 742 -44.87 90.56 -26.59
C TRP A 742 -44.00 89.43 -27.16
#